data_AF-A0A6J3RMP8-F1
#
_entry.id   AF-A0A6J3RMP8-F1
#
_cell.length_a   1.000
_cell.length_b   1.000
_cell.length_c   1.000
_cell.angle_alpha   90.00
_cell.angle_beta   90.00
_cell.angle_gamma   90.00
#
_symmetry.space_group_name_H-M   'P 1'
#
loop_
_entity.id
_entity.type
_entity.pdbx_description
1 polymer ?
#
loop_
_entity_poly.entity_id
_entity_poly.type
_entity_poly.pdbx_seq_one_letter_code
_entity_poly.pdbx_strand_id
1 'polypeptide(L)'
;MNLRQQLRDVKEKEDKAQDEVQRLTVTLQLASETKKNAAIIEEELKTTKCKMNLKIQELRRQLSQEKHLRESVEKPGSAMLLKIQEMGSTVEVERKQNIQMSFNKEHEENAYLRSEIISLHEASEKAQVLNDQLTRKCSELNRMLQTVRMENTRIIADHQAILQEEQKMMTQTFQEQNLLLDAAHASITNELQTVQNEKTQLQMHLDHLILEYNQCIQKAQDAEKRAAVQKELLESTIARLRSELEASIQEKTSLLEEKEGLQREVNKTEKEIAEEKCNLEKELAKSKIKVKQLEEQLHSFTETSSQNDHLRKFSKALEGKYAQVKSILEKNEGELSRVVKVRAAALKETQKLKGDLEALEDRGNKKVGNFQRQLAEAKEDNCKVTIMLENVLASYSKMQGALEKVQTELGQRDSEIAGLKKERALNQQQVQKLEAEADQWQARVLVVEAQHNSEMEPLQKALDVAREDNRTLAMSLEQALQTNHHLQTKLDHVQEKLESKELERQTLETFKEQMSEESKIEAELHAERIDALRKQFQIERETAKKAAQREVTELKKALDEANFRSVEVSRTNRELRQKLTELEKTLNSSKEKIKSQKAQIKLHLSAKTNNAQNTERMKQIETELRQMEIIKDQYQKKNYEQSLSIQKFVSEMTNLQKEMQLLAKSQYDLSARNKQQELRLEAEWKRRRELERRCQELEETIRHLKKCKEATENKLKEASVESEQITANLEEAQRWFNCRLDGLQLELTKNRLQREDRWREKDQDKRHNGVSNQSALHRWENKQNLRLVPKKCHSELKRK
;
A
#
# COMPACT_ATOMS: atom_id res chain seq x y z
N MET A 1 51.76 -184.21 -1.52
CA MET A 1 50.61 -185.12 -1.73
C MET A 1 49.61 -184.93 -0.58
N ASN A 2 48.47 -185.63 -0.62
CA ASN A 2 47.34 -185.43 0.29
C ASN A 2 47.59 -186.02 1.71
N LEU A 3 46.59 -185.91 2.61
CA LEU A 3 46.58 -186.38 4.01
C LEU A 3 47.47 -185.60 5.01
N ARG A 4 47.01 -184.40 5.40
CA ARG A 4 47.57 -183.60 6.52
C ARG A 4 46.49 -183.22 7.57
N GLN A 5 45.43 -184.03 7.74
CA GLN A 5 44.11 -183.51 8.15
C GLN A 5 43.40 -184.14 9.37
N GLN A 6 43.64 -185.39 9.80
CA GLN A 6 42.62 -186.17 10.55
C GLN A 6 43.00 -186.78 11.94
N LEU A 7 43.98 -186.26 12.72
CA LEU A 7 44.25 -186.87 14.05
C LEU A 7 45.06 -186.02 15.09
N ARG A 8 45.12 -184.69 15.06
CA ARG A 8 44.11 -183.80 15.67
C ARG A 8 43.46 -184.28 17.00
N ASP A 9 42.37 -185.04 16.97
CA ASP A 9 41.25 -184.84 17.92
C ASP A 9 41.22 -185.61 19.28
N VAL A 10 42.32 -186.25 19.71
CA VAL A 10 42.28 -187.19 20.87
C VAL A 10 42.97 -186.72 22.15
N LYS A 11 44.31 -186.57 22.19
CA LYS A 11 45.06 -186.43 23.47
C LYS A 11 44.92 -185.05 24.12
N GLU A 12 44.49 -184.03 23.36
CA GLU A 12 44.13 -182.65 23.79
C GLU A 12 42.92 -182.59 24.77
N LYS A 13 42.60 -183.70 25.46
CA LYS A 13 41.49 -183.87 26.40
C LYS A 13 41.94 -184.32 27.78
N GLU A 14 43.13 -184.92 27.92
CA GLU A 14 43.62 -185.38 29.23
C GLU A 14 44.30 -184.22 29.99
N ASP A 15 45.01 -183.36 29.27
CA ASP A 15 45.54 -182.07 29.77
C ASP A 15 44.46 -181.14 30.34
N LYS A 16 43.17 -181.40 30.05
CA LYS A 16 42.03 -180.60 30.53
C LYS A 16 41.40 -181.13 31.82
N ALA A 17 41.66 -182.38 32.20
CA ALA A 17 40.99 -183.01 33.33
C ALA A 17 41.66 -182.72 34.69
N GLN A 18 43.00 -182.73 34.75
CA GLN A 18 43.71 -182.65 36.04
C GLN A 18 43.97 -181.20 36.50
N ASP A 19 44.11 -180.25 35.56
CA ASP A 19 44.13 -178.80 35.83
C ASP A 19 42.83 -178.30 36.49
N GLU A 20 41.69 -178.98 36.23
CA GLU A 20 40.40 -178.69 36.84
C GLU A 20 40.44 -178.90 38.38
N VAL A 21 41.13 -179.95 38.84
CA VAL A 21 41.17 -180.34 40.25
C VAL A 21 42.01 -179.37 41.08
N GLN A 22 43.21 -178.99 40.60
CA GLN A 22 44.06 -178.03 41.31
C GLN A 22 43.39 -176.64 41.43
N ARG A 23 42.65 -176.21 40.40
CA ARG A 23 41.84 -174.98 40.44
C ARG A 23 40.77 -175.02 41.53
N LEU A 24 40.05 -176.13 41.69
CA LEU A 24 38.92 -176.22 42.61
C LEU A 24 39.33 -176.13 44.09
N THR A 25 40.44 -176.77 44.50
CA THR A 25 40.90 -176.73 45.91
C THR A 25 41.30 -175.31 46.34
N VAL A 26 42.08 -174.59 45.52
CA VAL A 26 42.53 -173.22 45.83
C VAL A 26 41.35 -172.25 45.89
N THR A 27 40.36 -172.42 45.01
CA THR A 27 39.15 -171.58 44.98
C THR A 27 38.37 -171.66 46.30
N LEU A 28 38.33 -172.82 46.95
CA LEU A 28 37.48 -173.05 48.12
C LEU A 28 38.06 -172.43 49.41
N GLN A 29 39.39 -172.37 49.58
CA GLN A 29 39.99 -171.64 50.70
C GLN A 29 39.81 -170.12 50.56
N LEU A 30 40.02 -169.55 49.36
CA LEU A 30 39.81 -168.12 49.10
C LEU A 30 38.36 -167.67 49.36
N ALA A 31 37.37 -168.54 49.10
CA ALA A 31 35.96 -168.29 49.39
C ALA A 31 35.65 -168.23 50.90
N SER A 32 36.44 -168.89 51.75
CA SER A 32 36.27 -168.86 53.22
C SER A 32 36.76 -167.54 53.81
N GLU A 33 37.96 -167.10 53.43
CA GLU A 33 38.57 -165.86 53.93
C GLU A 33 37.76 -164.62 53.54
N THR A 34 37.34 -164.55 52.27
CA THR A 34 36.54 -163.43 51.73
C THR A 34 35.19 -163.28 52.42
N LYS A 35 34.52 -164.38 52.77
CA LYS A 35 33.24 -164.36 53.52
C LYS A 35 33.40 -163.74 54.92
N LYS A 36 34.55 -163.91 55.58
CA LYS A 36 34.82 -163.34 56.90
C LYS A 36 35.06 -161.83 56.84
N ASN A 37 35.80 -161.36 55.83
CA ASN A 37 36.06 -159.93 55.63
C ASN A 37 34.80 -159.13 55.25
N ALA A 38 33.89 -159.73 54.48
CA ALA A 38 32.63 -159.09 54.08
C ALA A 38 31.75 -158.70 55.29
N ALA A 39 31.71 -159.53 56.34
CA ALA A 39 30.87 -159.30 57.52
C ALA A 39 31.30 -158.08 58.36
N ILE A 40 32.61 -157.77 58.40
CA ILE A 40 33.13 -156.61 59.14
C ILE A 40 32.75 -155.31 58.42
N ILE A 41 32.91 -155.29 57.09
CA ILE A 41 32.60 -154.14 56.23
C ILE A 41 31.10 -153.77 56.30
N GLU A 42 30.20 -154.74 56.45
CA GLU A 42 28.77 -154.49 56.58
C GLU A 42 28.39 -153.68 57.83
N GLU A 43 29.06 -153.93 58.96
CA GLU A 43 28.74 -153.27 60.24
C GLU A 43 29.31 -151.84 60.32
N GLU A 44 30.48 -151.60 59.71
CA GLU A 44 31.00 -150.25 59.46
C GLU A 44 30.09 -149.45 58.50
N LEU A 45 29.51 -150.11 57.49
CA LEU A 45 28.50 -149.50 56.61
C LEU A 45 27.20 -149.15 57.33
N LYS A 46 26.73 -149.95 58.30
CA LYS A 46 25.56 -149.62 59.12
C LYS A 46 25.82 -148.39 60.00
N THR A 47 26.95 -148.34 60.69
CA THR A 47 27.27 -147.24 61.62
C THR A 47 27.54 -145.91 60.88
N THR A 48 28.18 -145.94 59.70
CA THR A 48 28.33 -144.76 58.84
C THR A 48 26.98 -144.29 58.27
N LYS A 49 26.13 -145.20 57.79
CA LYS A 49 24.77 -144.89 57.31
C LYS A 49 23.91 -144.18 58.35
N CYS A 50 23.96 -144.59 59.62
CA CYS A 50 23.26 -143.90 60.71
C CYS A 50 23.78 -142.47 60.93
N LYS A 51 25.10 -142.25 60.91
CA LYS A 51 25.70 -140.89 61.02
C LYS A 51 25.30 -139.99 59.84
N MET A 52 25.27 -140.52 58.61
CA MET A 52 24.84 -139.77 57.43
C MET A 52 23.36 -139.37 57.49
N ASN A 53 22.46 -140.25 57.93
CA ASN A 53 21.03 -139.95 58.05
C ASN A 53 20.75 -138.80 59.03
N LEU A 54 21.40 -138.76 60.19
CA LEU A 54 21.29 -137.65 61.15
C LEU A 54 21.77 -136.33 60.52
N LYS A 55 22.89 -136.34 59.78
CA LYS A 55 23.40 -135.15 59.10
C LYS A 55 22.47 -134.66 57.98
N ILE A 56 21.80 -135.58 57.26
CA ILE A 56 20.80 -135.25 56.24
C ILE A 56 19.54 -134.63 56.86
N GLN A 57 19.07 -135.12 58.01
CA GLN A 57 17.93 -134.49 58.72
C GLN A 57 18.28 -133.06 59.17
N GLU A 58 19.47 -132.85 59.75
CA GLU A 58 19.91 -131.53 60.19
C GLU A 58 20.07 -130.54 59.03
N LEU A 59 20.66 -130.96 57.90
CA LEU A 59 20.75 -130.12 56.70
C LEU A 59 19.38 -129.77 56.11
N ARG A 60 18.41 -130.71 56.13
CA ARG A 60 17.01 -130.41 55.73
C ARG A 60 16.35 -129.41 56.67
N ARG A 61 16.62 -129.48 57.97
CA ARG A 61 16.13 -128.53 58.97
C ARG A 61 16.68 -127.12 58.72
N GLN A 62 17.99 -127.01 58.47
CA GLN A 62 18.66 -125.74 58.16
C GLN A 62 18.15 -125.13 56.85
N LEU A 63 18.06 -125.90 55.77
CA LEU A 63 17.53 -125.44 54.47
C LEU A 63 16.08 -124.91 54.58
N SER A 64 15.26 -125.53 55.43
CA SER A 64 13.89 -125.06 55.69
C SER A 64 13.86 -123.72 56.43
N GLN A 65 14.72 -123.53 57.43
CA GLN A 65 14.86 -122.24 58.13
C GLN A 65 15.41 -121.14 57.21
N GLU A 66 16.43 -121.44 56.41
CA GLU A 66 17.00 -120.48 55.45
C GLU A 66 15.97 -120.06 54.40
N LYS A 67 15.17 -121.00 53.88
CA LYS A 67 14.10 -120.68 52.93
C LYS A 67 13.02 -119.79 53.55
N HIS A 68 12.62 -120.04 54.80
CA HIS A 68 11.68 -119.18 55.51
C HIS A 68 12.25 -117.78 55.76
N LEU A 69 13.54 -117.66 56.14
CA LEU A 69 14.21 -116.37 56.31
C LEU A 69 14.32 -115.60 54.99
N ARG A 70 14.66 -116.29 53.88
CA ARG A 70 14.69 -115.71 52.54
C ARG A 70 13.31 -115.16 52.15
N GLU A 71 12.24 -115.95 52.25
CA GLU A 71 10.89 -115.46 51.94
C GLU A 71 10.44 -114.32 52.87
N SER A 72 10.89 -114.31 54.13
CA SER A 72 10.62 -113.25 55.11
C SER A 72 11.36 -111.94 54.81
N VAL A 73 12.35 -111.93 53.90
CA VAL A 73 13.12 -110.73 53.51
C VAL A 73 12.84 -110.33 52.07
N GLU A 74 12.72 -111.28 51.14
CA GLU A 74 12.42 -111.00 49.72
C GLU A 74 11.02 -110.39 49.53
N LYS A 75 10.02 -110.81 50.32
CA LYS A 75 8.65 -110.25 50.25
C LYS A 75 8.61 -108.75 50.67
N PRO A 76 9.07 -108.34 51.87
CA PRO A 76 9.13 -106.93 52.22
C PRO A 76 10.14 -106.14 51.40
N GLY A 77 11.25 -106.74 50.97
CA GLY A 77 12.24 -106.09 50.10
C GLY A 77 11.67 -105.72 48.73
N SER A 78 10.95 -106.65 48.08
CA SER A 78 10.25 -106.38 46.82
C SER A 78 9.14 -105.34 46.98
N ALA A 79 8.36 -105.42 48.07
CA ALA A 79 7.34 -104.42 48.40
C ALA A 79 7.95 -103.02 48.64
N MET A 80 9.09 -102.92 49.32
CA MET A 80 9.83 -101.65 49.47
C MET A 80 10.36 -101.13 48.13
N LEU A 81 10.87 -101.99 47.26
CA LEU A 81 11.41 -101.57 45.97
C LEU A 81 10.30 -101.03 45.04
N LEU A 82 9.13 -101.68 45.01
CA LEU A 82 7.93 -101.12 44.39
C LEU A 82 7.53 -99.79 45.04
N LYS A 83 7.50 -99.70 46.37
CA LYS A 83 7.18 -98.46 47.09
C LYS A 83 8.12 -97.31 46.73
N ILE A 84 9.41 -97.58 46.58
CA ILE A 84 10.44 -96.61 46.18
C ILE A 84 10.25 -96.22 44.71
N GLN A 85 9.88 -97.14 43.82
CA GLN A 85 9.61 -96.83 42.42
C GLN A 85 8.31 -96.03 42.23
N GLU A 86 7.26 -96.35 43.00
CA GLU A 86 6.04 -95.54 43.13
C GLU A 86 6.37 -94.12 43.60
N MET A 87 7.01 -93.99 44.77
CA MET A 87 7.38 -92.68 45.34
C MET A 87 8.32 -91.90 44.43
N GLY A 88 9.28 -92.55 43.77
CA GLY A 88 10.16 -91.91 42.78
C GLY A 88 9.38 -91.37 41.59
N SER A 89 8.39 -92.13 41.09
CA SER A 89 7.49 -91.68 40.02
C SER A 89 6.62 -90.50 40.48
N THR A 90 6.05 -90.56 41.68
CA THR A 90 5.27 -89.46 42.28
C THR A 90 6.12 -88.21 42.47
N VAL A 91 7.31 -88.32 43.05
CA VAL A 91 8.25 -87.19 43.26
C VAL A 91 8.73 -86.62 41.92
N GLU A 92 8.91 -87.43 40.86
CA GLU A 92 9.25 -86.90 39.54
C GLU A 92 8.06 -86.20 38.85
N VAL A 93 6.83 -86.67 39.06
CA VAL A 93 5.60 -85.98 38.63
C VAL A 93 5.42 -84.67 39.39
N GLU A 94 5.54 -84.67 40.73
CA GLU A 94 5.48 -83.48 41.57
C GLU A 94 6.59 -82.49 41.20
N ARG A 95 7.81 -82.95 40.94
CA ARG A 95 8.92 -82.09 40.49
C ARG A 95 8.65 -81.48 39.13
N LYS A 96 8.12 -82.23 38.16
CA LYS A 96 7.72 -81.71 36.85
C LYS A 96 6.56 -80.72 36.96
N GLN A 97 5.56 -81.02 37.79
CA GLN A 97 4.44 -80.13 38.05
C GLN A 97 4.88 -78.84 38.75
N ASN A 98 5.79 -78.91 39.74
CA ASN A 98 6.31 -77.75 40.44
C ASN A 98 7.18 -76.86 39.52
N ILE A 99 8.02 -77.47 38.67
CA ILE A 99 8.77 -76.75 37.63
C ILE A 99 7.81 -76.12 36.59
N GLN A 100 6.75 -76.81 36.20
CA GLN A 100 5.75 -76.24 35.28
C GLN A 100 4.99 -75.08 35.93
N MET A 101 4.65 -75.19 37.22
CA MET A 101 3.99 -74.12 37.98
C MET A 101 4.92 -72.91 38.18
N SER A 102 6.21 -73.12 38.48
CA SER A 102 7.18 -72.03 38.59
C SER A 102 7.40 -71.35 37.23
N PHE A 103 7.58 -72.13 36.15
CA PHE A 103 7.72 -71.60 34.79
C PHE A 103 6.47 -70.83 34.33
N ASN A 104 5.27 -71.35 34.59
CA ASN A 104 4.03 -70.65 34.29
C ASN A 104 3.94 -69.32 35.06
N LYS A 105 4.25 -69.32 36.37
CA LYS A 105 4.25 -68.12 37.21
C LYS A 105 5.29 -67.10 36.77
N GLU A 106 6.51 -67.54 36.45
CA GLU A 106 7.55 -66.70 35.86
C GLU A 106 7.12 -66.12 34.50
N HIS A 107 6.40 -66.88 33.68
CA HIS A 107 5.89 -66.41 32.38
C HIS A 107 4.71 -65.43 32.53
N GLU A 108 3.83 -65.63 33.52
CA GLU A 108 2.76 -64.69 33.89
C GLU A 108 3.36 -63.38 34.42
N GLU A 109 4.36 -63.45 35.30
CA GLU A 109 5.12 -62.29 35.80
C GLU A 109 5.88 -61.58 34.67
N ASN A 110 6.50 -62.32 33.74
CA ASN A 110 7.17 -61.74 32.57
C ASN A 110 6.17 -61.06 31.61
N ALA A 111 4.97 -61.62 31.44
CA ALA A 111 3.90 -61.01 30.64
C ALA A 111 3.35 -59.75 31.30
N TYR A 112 3.14 -59.76 32.63
CA TYR A 112 2.76 -58.59 33.40
C TYR A 112 3.82 -57.48 33.29
N LEU A 113 5.09 -57.79 33.57
CA LEU A 113 6.19 -56.82 33.47
C LEU A 113 6.35 -56.25 32.05
N ARG A 114 6.11 -57.04 30.99
CA ARG A 114 6.06 -56.51 29.61
C ARG A 114 4.91 -55.54 29.40
N SER A 115 3.72 -55.86 29.90
CA SER A 115 2.55 -54.97 29.83
C SER A 115 2.77 -53.67 30.61
N GLU A 116 3.43 -53.75 31.77
CA GLU A 116 3.80 -52.59 32.59
C GLU A 116 4.88 -51.74 31.90
N ILE A 117 5.93 -52.35 31.34
CA ILE A 117 6.96 -51.65 30.54
C ILE A 117 6.34 -50.94 29.34
N ILE A 118 5.41 -51.56 28.60
CA ILE A 118 4.69 -50.91 27.49
C ILE A 118 3.86 -49.73 28.01
N SER A 119 3.14 -49.91 29.11
CA SER A 119 2.31 -48.85 29.72
C SER A 119 3.15 -47.66 30.19
N LEU A 120 4.34 -47.92 30.75
CA LEU A 120 5.31 -46.90 31.17
C LEU A 120 5.98 -46.23 29.96
N HIS A 121 6.27 -46.96 28.89
CA HIS A 121 6.81 -46.39 27.64
C HIS A 121 5.78 -45.45 26.99
N GLU A 122 4.53 -45.88 26.86
CA GLU A 122 3.43 -45.04 26.41
C GLU A 122 3.24 -43.79 27.29
N ALA A 123 3.33 -43.92 28.62
CA ALA A 123 3.24 -42.78 29.53
C ALA A 123 4.43 -41.82 29.36
N SER A 124 5.64 -42.34 29.13
CA SER A 124 6.86 -41.57 28.87
C SER A 124 6.77 -40.84 27.51
N GLU A 125 6.30 -41.49 26.45
CA GLU A 125 6.03 -40.86 25.16
C GLU A 125 4.99 -39.73 25.27
N LYS A 126 3.88 -39.97 25.98
CA LYS A 126 2.84 -38.96 26.22
C LYS A 126 3.41 -37.77 27.01
N ALA A 127 4.25 -38.02 28.01
CA ALA A 127 4.95 -36.97 28.77
C ALA A 127 5.96 -36.20 27.89
N GLN A 128 6.74 -36.89 27.05
CA GLN A 128 7.69 -36.25 26.14
C GLN A 128 6.96 -35.38 25.10
N VAL A 129 5.86 -35.87 24.51
CA VAL A 129 5.04 -35.10 23.56
C VAL A 129 4.45 -33.84 24.21
N LEU A 130 4.02 -33.91 25.47
CA LEU A 130 3.57 -32.73 26.24
C LEU A 130 4.73 -31.76 26.54
N ASN A 131 5.91 -32.27 26.88
CA ASN A 131 7.10 -31.45 27.13
C ASN A 131 7.60 -30.75 25.86
N ASP A 132 7.56 -31.45 24.72
CA ASP A 132 7.79 -30.91 23.38
C ASP A 132 6.80 -29.78 23.04
N GLN A 133 5.51 -30.00 23.29
CA GLN A 133 4.47 -28.99 23.07
C GLN A 133 4.67 -27.76 23.97
N LEU A 134 4.99 -27.97 25.25
CA LEU A 134 5.30 -26.90 26.20
C LEU A 134 6.54 -26.11 25.74
N THR A 135 7.61 -26.79 25.34
CA THR A 135 8.84 -26.17 24.82
C THR A 135 8.57 -25.32 23.57
N ARG A 136 7.74 -25.81 22.65
CA ARG A 136 7.29 -25.06 21.47
C ARG A 136 6.48 -23.82 21.88
N LYS A 137 5.56 -23.94 22.84
CA LYS A 137 4.75 -22.81 23.35
C LYS A 137 5.57 -21.78 24.11
N CYS A 138 6.55 -22.18 24.92
CA CYS A 138 7.51 -21.27 25.56
C CYS A 138 8.37 -20.53 24.52
N SER A 139 8.78 -21.21 23.44
CA SER A 139 9.53 -20.60 22.34
C SER A 139 8.69 -19.59 21.56
N GLU A 140 7.43 -19.91 21.28
CA GLU A 140 6.45 -19.04 20.64
C GLU A 140 6.14 -17.80 21.49
N LEU A 141 5.91 -17.98 22.80
CA LEU A 141 5.73 -16.90 23.78
C LEU A 141 6.97 -15.99 23.86
N ASN A 142 8.18 -16.55 23.91
CA ASN A 142 9.41 -15.76 23.87
C ASN A 142 9.55 -14.97 22.57
N ARG A 143 9.17 -15.53 21.42
CA ARG A 143 9.19 -14.80 20.14
C ARG A 143 8.20 -13.64 20.15
N MET A 144 6.97 -13.85 20.62
CA MET A 144 5.98 -12.78 20.76
C MET A 144 6.43 -11.70 21.76
N LEU A 145 6.99 -12.09 22.91
CA LEU A 145 7.53 -11.17 23.90
C LEU A 145 8.71 -10.36 23.34
N GLN A 146 9.55 -10.96 22.48
CA GLN A 146 10.62 -10.24 21.79
C GLN A 146 10.08 -9.26 20.75
N THR A 147 9.06 -9.64 19.97
CA THR A 147 8.36 -8.73 19.04
C THR A 147 7.78 -7.53 19.79
N VAL A 148 6.98 -7.75 20.83
CA VAL A 148 6.37 -6.68 21.64
C VAL A 148 7.43 -5.82 22.34
N ARG A 149 8.58 -6.38 22.75
CA ARG A 149 9.71 -5.59 23.26
C ARG A 149 10.31 -4.67 22.20
N MET A 150 10.54 -5.17 20.98
CA MET A 150 11.05 -4.35 19.88
C MET A 150 10.06 -3.25 19.47
N GLU A 151 8.77 -3.58 19.40
CA GLU A 151 7.68 -2.64 19.13
C GLU A 151 7.60 -1.57 20.23
N ASN A 152 7.66 -1.94 21.51
CA ASN A 152 7.71 -0.98 22.62
C ASN A 152 8.96 -0.07 22.54
N THR A 153 10.16 -0.61 22.27
CA THR A 153 11.36 0.23 22.12
C THR A 153 11.25 1.19 20.93
N ARG A 154 10.63 0.75 19.84
CA ARG A 154 10.35 1.61 18.68
C ARG A 154 9.32 2.69 19.03
N ILE A 155 8.21 2.33 19.65
CA ILE A 155 7.15 3.26 20.07
C ILE A 155 7.70 4.31 21.04
N ILE A 156 8.62 3.95 21.95
CA ILE A 156 9.30 4.90 22.83
C ILE A 156 10.19 5.86 22.03
N ALA A 157 10.99 5.35 21.08
CA ALA A 157 11.84 6.18 20.22
C ALA A 157 11.02 7.12 19.31
N ASP A 158 9.95 6.61 18.68
CA ASP A 158 9.05 7.36 17.81
C ASP A 158 8.35 8.49 18.61
N HIS A 159 7.85 8.22 19.83
CA HIS A 159 7.30 9.27 20.71
C HIS A 159 8.37 10.29 21.16
N GLN A 160 9.59 9.84 21.47
CA GLN A 160 10.65 10.75 21.93
C GLN A 160 11.15 11.67 20.81
N ALA A 161 11.15 11.20 19.56
CA ALA A 161 11.41 12.02 18.37
C ALA A 161 10.29 13.05 18.14
N ILE A 162 9.02 12.65 18.27
CA ILE A 162 7.87 13.58 18.19
C ILE A 162 7.97 14.67 19.26
N LEU A 163 8.24 14.31 20.52
CA LEU A 163 8.39 15.27 21.61
C LEU A 163 9.57 16.24 21.41
N GLN A 164 10.67 15.79 20.80
CA GLN A 164 11.80 16.66 20.46
C GLN A 164 11.45 17.66 19.35
N GLU A 165 10.72 17.23 18.32
CA GLU A 165 10.30 18.11 17.23
C GLU A 165 9.18 19.07 17.69
N GLU A 166 8.24 18.64 18.54
CA GLU A 166 7.26 19.52 19.20
C GLU A 166 7.94 20.58 20.09
N GLN A 167 8.95 20.21 20.88
CA GLN A 167 9.73 21.16 21.67
C GLN A 167 10.48 22.16 20.78
N LYS A 168 11.09 21.68 19.68
CA LYS A 168 11.78 22.52 18.70
C LYS A 168 10.81 23.51 18.05
N MET A 169 9.67 23.05 17.52
CA MET A 169 8.62 23.90 16.97
C MET A 169 8.07 24.91 17.99
N MET A 170 7.92 24.51 19.26
CA MET A 170 7.53 25.43 20.34
C MET A 170 8.58 26.52 20.59
N THR A 171 9.87 26.18 20.57
CA THR A 171 10.95 27.18 20.70
C THR A 171 11.07 28.10 19.48
N GLN A 172 10.86 27.59 18.27
CA GLN A 172 10.89 28.38 17.04
C GLN A 172 9.70 29.36 16.97
N THR A 173 8.48 28.88 17.20
CA THR A 173 7.29 29.76 17.23
C THR A 173 7.34 30.80 18.35
N PHE A 174 7.99 30.50 19.49
CA PHE A 174 8.26 31.51 20.52
C PHE A 174 9.31 32.53 20.06
N GLN A 175 10.38 32.11 19.36
CA GLN A 175 11.37 33.03 18.78
C GLN A 175 10.74 33.95 17.72
N GLU A 176 9.92 33.41 16.82
CA GLU A 176 9.15 34.16 15.81
C GLU A 176 8.22 35.19 16.47
N GLN A 177 7.50 34.81 17.53
CA GLN A 177 6.63 35.74 18.26
C GLN A 177 7.41 36.87 18.94
N ASN A 178 8.60 36.61 19.48
CA ASN A 178 9.46 37.66 20.04
C ASN A 178 10.00 38.59 18.93
N LEU A 179 10.43 38.06 17.78
CA LEU A 179 10.87 38.87 16.63
C LEU A 179 9.74 39.76 16.08
N LEU A 180 8.51 39.25 16.02
CA LEU A 180 7.32 40.04 15.65
C LEU A 180 6.98 41.11 16.69
N LEU A 181 7.16 40.81 17.98
CA LEU A 181 6.97 41.77 19.07
C LEU A 181 8.01 42.90 19.03
N ASP A 182 9.29 42.56 18.82
CA ASP A 182 10.38 43.54 18.70
C ASP A 182 10.21 44.41 17.44
N ALA A 183 9.79 43.83 16.32
CA ALA A 183 9.44 44.58 15.11
C ALA A 183 8.25 45.55 15.34
N ALA A 184 7.22 45.11 16.08
CA ALA A 184 6.09 45.98 16.45
C ALA A 184 6.52 47.10 17.40
N HIS A 185 7.35 46.80 18.41
CA HIS A 185 7.94 47.81 19.30
C HIS A 185 8.80 48.83 18.53
N ALA A 186 9.58 48.38 17.54
CA ALA A 186 10.37 49.26 16.68
C ALA A 186 9.47 50.17 15.81
N SER A 187 8.38 49.65 15.21
CA SER A 187 7.42 50.47 14.46
C SER A 187 6.80 51.55 15.34
N ILE A 188 6.25 51.16 16.50
CA ILE A 188 5.62 52.08 17.46
C ILE A 188 6.61 53.14 17.95
N THR A 189 7.88 52.77 18.17
CA THR A 189 8.94 53.71 18.57
C THR A 189 9.27 54.71 17.46
N ASN A 190 9.35 54.25 16.20
CA ASN A 190 9.58 55.12 15.04
C ASN A 190 8.40 56.07 14.77
N GLU A 191 7.17 55.58 14.90
CA GLU A 191 5.95 56.40 14.81
C GLU A 191 5.90 57.45 15.92
N LEU A 192 6.16 57.05 17.17
CA LEU A 192 6.22 57.96 18.32
C LEU A 192 7.30 59.03 18.15
N GLN A 193 8.49 58.67 17.67
CA GLN A 193 9.55 59.64 17.38
C GLN A 193 9.16 60.57 16.23
N THR A 194 8.44 60.09 15.22
CA THR A 194 7.95 60.91 14.10
C THR A 194 6.92 61.93 14.58
N VAL A 195 5.92 61.51 15.34
CA VAL A 195 4.91 62.39 15.96
C VAL A 195 5.56 63.40 16.93
N GLN A 196 6.58 62.98 17.69
CA GLN A 196 7.36 63.88 18.54
C GLN A 196 8.13 64.93 17.72
N ASN A 197 8.72 64.55 16.58
CA ASN A 197 9.39 65.49 15.67
C ASN A 197 8.38 66.48 15.06
N GLU A 198 7.25 66.01 14.54
CA GLU A 198 6.15 66.84 14.01
C GLU A 198 5.65 67.83 15.06
N LYS A 199 5.45 67.37 16.31
CA LYS A 199 5.08 68.22 17.44
C LYS A 199 6.12 69.33 17.70
N THR A 200 7.42 69.05 17.63
CA THR A 200 8.43 70.10 17.77
C THR A 200 8.41 71.12 16.63
N GLN A 201 8.18 70.68 15.39
CA GLN A 201 8.04 71.56 14.24
C GLN A 201 6.78 72.44 14.34
N LEU A 202 5.64 71.87 14.71
CA LEU A 202 4.39 72.60 14.94
C LEU A 202 4.53 73.62 16.08
N GLN A 203 5.27 73.29 17.15
CA GLN A 203 5.59 74.26 18.20
C GLN A 203 6.44 75.42 17.67
N MET A 204 7.50 75.14 16.91
CA MET A 204 8.33 76.19 16.29
C MET A 204 7.52 77.09 15.34
N HIS A 205 6.59 76.52 14.57
CA HIS A 205 5.69 77.29 13.70
C HIS A 205 4.70 78.14 14.51
N LEU A 206 4.17 77.63 15.62
CA LEU A 206 3.30 78.39 16.53
C LEU A 206 4.05 79.55 17.19
N ASP A 207 5.26 79.30 17.70
CA ASP A 207 6.10 80.32 18.33
C ASP A 207 6.51 81.41 17.33
N HIS A 208 6.79 81.03 16.08
CA HIS A 208 7.06 81.96 14.99
C HIS A 208 5.83 82.81 14.63
N LEU A 209 4.65 82.20 14.50
CA LEU A 209 3.41 82.91 14.22
C LEU A 209 3.02 83.88 15.36
N ILE A 210 3.29 83.50 16.62
CA ILE A 210 3.14 84.38 17.78
C ILE A 210 4.10 85.58 17.68
N LEU A 211 5.35 85.37 17.25
CA LEU A 211 6.30 86.45 17.02
C LEU A 211 5.86 87.39 15.89
N GLU A 212 5.40 86.87 14.75
CA GLU A 212 4.87 87.67 13.64
C GLU A 212 3.63 88.47 14.06
N TYR A 213 2.68 87.84 14.77
CA TYR A 213 1.49 88.49 15.29
C TYR A 213 1.83 89.66 16.24
N ASN A 214 2.76 89.44 17.17
CA ASN A 214 3.24 90.49 18.07
C ASN A 214 3.96 91.62 17.33
N GLN A 215 4.76 91.31 16.28
CA GLN A 215 5.35 92.34 15.42
C GLN A 215 4.28 93.13 14.65
N CYS A 216 3.20 92.50 14.19
CA CYS A 216 2.09 93.18 13.52
C CYS A 216 1.34 94.11 14.47
N ILE A 217 1.09 93.69 15.72
CA ILE A 217 0.55 94.57 16.77
C ILE A 217 1.48 95.76 17.01
N GLN A 218 2.78 95.54 17.17
CA GLN A 218 3.74 96.63 17.42
C GLN A 218 3.78 97.63 16.25
N LYS A 219 3.84 97.13 15.00
CA LYS A 219 3.80 97.95 13.78
C LYS A 219 2.51 98.77 13.69
N ALA A 220 1.37 98.21 14.08
CA ALA A 220 0.09 98.90 14.12
C ALA A 220 0.05 99.99 15.21
N GLN A 221 0.47 99.68 16.45
CA GLN A 221 0.57 100.66 17.54
C GLN A 221 1.52 101.81 17.21
N ASP A 222 2.65 101.54 16.55
CA ASP A 222 3.59 102.60 16.17
C ASP A 222 3.10 103.41 14.97
N ALA A 223 2.26 102.83 14.10
CA ALA A 223 1.53 103.59 13.08
C ALA A 223 0.43 104.48 13.70
N GLU A 224 -0.29 103.97 14.69
CA GLU A 224 -1.30 104.72 15.46
C GLU A 224 -0.67 105.90 16.22
N LYS A 225 0.45 105.69 16.92
CA LYS A 225 1.24 106.77 17.56
C LYS A 225 1.69 107.83 16.55
N ARG A 226 2.21 107.41 15.38
CA ARG A 226 2.60 108.36 14.30
C ARG A 226 1.39 109.13 13.76
N ALA A 227 0.25 108.49 13.59
CA ALA A 227 -0.98 109.15 13.15
C ALA A 227 -1.53 110.13 14.21
N ALA A 228 -1.43 109.80 15.50
CA ALA A 228 -1.79 110.70 16.59
C ALA A 228 -0.90 111.96 16.62
N VAL A 229 0.42 111.80 16.52
CA VAL A 229 1.36 112.94 16.44
C VAL A 229 1.13 113.79 15.19
N GLN A 230 0.85 113.16 14.03
CA GLN A 230 0.48 113.90 12.82
C GLN A 230 -0.84 114.66 12.98
N LYS A 231 -1.83 114.08 13.66
CA LYS A 231 -3.11 114.75 13.98
C LYS A 231 -2.87 115.96 14.89
N GLU A 232 -2.09 115.84 15.96
CA GLU A 232 -1.74 116.96 16.86
C GLU A 232 -0.98 118.08 16.13
N LEU A 233 -0.06 117.73 15.21
CA LEU A 233 0.65 118.69 14.36
C LEU A 233 -0.30 119.43 13.40
N LEU A 234 -1.29 118.72 12.83
CA LEU A 234 -2.31 119.34 11.99
C LEU A 234 -3.27 120.22 12.80
N GLU A 235 -3.71 119.78 13.97
CA GLU A 235 -4.61 120.55 14.85
C GLU A 235 -3.93 121.83 15.38
N SER A 236 -2.66 121.76 15.78
CA SER A 236 -1.87 122.94 16.16
C SER A 236 -1.58 123.87 14.96
N THR A 237 -1.35 123.33 13.76
CA THR A 237 -1.22 124.12 12.53
C THR A 237 -2.52 124.85 12.17
N ILE A 238 -3.67 124.16 12.29
CA ILE A 238 -5.00 124.75 12.08
C ILE A 238 -5.28 125.84 13.13
N ALA A 239 -4.91 125.62 14.40
CA ALA A 239 -5.05 126.62 15.45
C ALA A 239 -4.21 127.88 15.15
N ARG A 240 -2.93 127.72 14.78
CA ARG A 240 -2.05 128.83 14.39
C ARG A 240 -2.61 129.60 13.18
N LEU A 241 -3.00 128.91 12.12
CA LEU A 241 -3.58 129.54 10.92
C LEU A 241 -4.90 130.27 11.21
N ARG A 242 -5.71 129.78 12.16
CA ARG A 242 -6.90 130.51 12.63
C ARG A 242 -6.51 131.79 13.36
N SER A 243 -5.55 131.75 14.29
CA SER A 243 -5.08 132.95 14.99
C SER A 243 -4.43 133.98 14.06
N GLU A 244 -3.69 133.54 13.05
CA GLU A 244 -3.11 134.43 12.02
C GLU A 244 -4.20 135.07 11.14
N LEU A 245 -5.24 134.32 10.78
CA LEU A 245 -6.40 134.84 10.06
C LEU A 245 -7.21 135.83 10.91
N GLU A 246 -7.45 135.51 12.19
CA GLU A 246 -8.15 136.38 13.15
C GLU A 246 -7.40 137.72 13.31
N ALA A 247 -6.08 137.68 13.48
CA ALA A 247 -5.23 138.85 13.59
C ALA A 247 -5.24 139.70 12.31
N SER A 248 -5.16 139.07 11.13
CA SER A 248 -5.24 139.79 9.85
C SER A 248 -6.62 140.38 9.56
N ILE A 249 -7.71 139.72 10.01
CA ILE A 249 -9.05 140.29 9.99
C ILE A 249 -9.14 141.52 10.91
N GLN A 250 -8.54 141.45 12.11
CA GLN A 250 -8.57 142.54 13.07
C GLN A 250 -7.73 143.75 12.62
N GLU A 251 -6.53 143.52 12.08
CA GLU A 251 -5.71 144.53 11.40
C GLU A 251 -6.49 145.21 10.27
N LYS A 252 -7.14 144.42 9.41
CA LYS A 252 -7.99 144.92 8.32
C LYS A 252 -9.15 145.77 8.84
N THR A 253 -9.77 145.44 9.98
CA THR A 253 -10.80 146.30 10.58
C THR A 253 -10.24 147.64 11.07
N SER A 254 -9.10 147.64 11.75
CA SER A 254 -8.47 148.90 12.21
C SER A 254 -8.02 149.79 11.05
N LEU A 255 -7.47 149.22 9.97
CA LEU A 255 -7.13 149.95 8.75
C LEU A 255 -8.37 150.53 8.03
N LEU A 256 -9.54 149.89 8.18
CA LEU A 256 -10.81 150.39 7.65
C LEU A 256 -11.33 151.56 8.50
N GLU A 257 -11.27 151.45 9.83
CA GLU A 257 -11.60 152.53 10.77
C GLU A 257 -10.68 153.75 10.59
N GLU A 258 -9.39 153.54 10.38
CA GLU A 258 -8.41 154.60 10.07
C GLU A 258 -8.73 155.27 8.73
N LYS A 259 -9.00 154.48 7.67
CA LYS A 259 -9.43 155.01 6.37
C LYS A 259 -10.69 155.86 6.47
N GLU A 260 -11.68 155.43 7.26
CA GLU A 260 -12.88 156.23 7.54
C GLU A 260 -12.56 157.49 8.37
N GLY A 261 -11.55 157.44 9.24
CA GLY A 261 -10.97 158.59 9.93
C GLY A 261 -10.41 159.63 8.97
N LEU A 262 -9.49 159.21 8.12
CA LEU A 262 -8.87 160.07 7.10
C LEU A 262 -9.91 160.63 6.12
N GLN A 263 -10.90 159.84 5.70
CA GLN A 263 -11.99 160.34 4.85
C GLN A 263 -12.84 161.41 5.57
N ARG A 264 -13.06 161.28 6.89
CA ARG A 264 -13.74 162.31 7.69
C ARG A 264 -12.94 163.61 7.79
N GLU A 265 -11.61 163.54 7.86
CA GLU A 265 -10.74 164.73 7.83
C GLU A 265 -10.68 165.38 6.44
N VAL A 266 -10.55 164.60 5.35
CA VAL A 266 -10.62 165.11 3.97
C VAL A 266 -11.93 165.89 3.77
N ASN A 267 -13.07 165.28 4.09
CA ASN A 267 -14.40 165.89 3.99
C ASN A 267 -14.60 167.14 4.90
N LYS A 268 -13.71 167.38 5.88
CA LYS A 268 -13.66 168.59 6.69
C LYS A 268 -12.82 169.67 6.01
N THR A 269 -11.60 169.33 5.57
CA THR A 269 -10.72 170.26 4.85
C THR A 269 -11.33 170.78 3.55
N GLU A 270 -12.08 169.95 2.82
CA GLU A 270 -12.82 170.38 1.62
C GLU A 270 -13.86 171.48 1.92
N LYS A 271 -14.50 171.45 3.10
CA LYS A 271 -15.44 172.50 3.53
C LYS A 271 -14.72 173.77 3.92
N GLU A 272 -13.61 173.66 4.64
CA GLU A 272 -12.78 174.79 5.05
C GLU A 272 -12.23 175.54 3.82
N ILE A 273 -11.76 174.80 2.80
CA ILE A 273 -11.35 175.36 1.49
C ILE A 273 -12.52 176.02 0.75
N ALA A 274 -13.73 175.45 0.80
CA ALA A 274 -14.91 176.04 0.18
C ALA A 274 -15.34 177.36 0.87
N GLU A 275 -15.21 177.45 2.20
CA GLU A 275 -15.47 178.67 2.96
C GLU A 275 -14.42 179.76 2.70
N GLU A 276 -13.12 179.40 2.65
CA GLU A 276 -12.06 180.34 2.25
C GLU A 276 -12.29 180.91 0.85
N LYS A 277 -12.62 180.05 -0.13
CA LYS A 277 -12.94 180.47 -1.50
C LYS A 277 -14.09 181.49 -1.53
N CYS A 278 -15.18 181.20 -0.80
CA CYS A 278 -16.33 182.10 -0.66
C CYS A 278 -15.93 183.46 -0.04
N ASN A 279 -14.92 183.51 0.83
CA ASN A 279 -14.42 184.75 1.42
C ASN A 279 -13.51 185.54 0.48
N LEU A 280 -12.63 184.86 -0.29
CA LEU A 280 -11.80 185.50 -1.31
C LEU A 280 -12.63 186.16 -2.43
N GLU A 281 -13.72 185.51 -2.85
CA GLU A 281 -14.66 186.08 -3.85
C GLU A 281 -15.31 187.40 -3.36
N LYS A 282 -15.54 187.56 -2.05
CA LYS A 282 -16.08 188.80 -1.46
C LYS A 282 -15.05 189.95 -1.46
N GLU A 283 -13.77 189.67 -1.21
CA GLU A 283 -12.71 190.70 -1.27
C GLU A 283 -12.40 191.13 -2.72
N LEU A 284 -12.53 190.23 -3.68
CA LEU A 284 -12.44 190.55 -5.11
C LEU A 284 -13.56 191.51 -5.56
N ALA A 285 -14.75 191.43 -4.96
CA ALA A 285 -15.84 192.38 -5.22
C ALA A 285 -15.56 193.77 -4.60
N LYS A 286 -15.05 193.83 -3.37
CA LYS A 286 -14.71 195.09 -2.68
C LYS A 286 -13.60 195.88 -3.40
N SER A 287 -12.56 195.20 -3.85
CA SER A 287 -11.43 195.83 -4.54
C SER A 287 -11.83 196.48 -5.88
N LYS A 288 -12.74 195.86 -6.65
CA LYS A 288 -13.29 196.45 -7.90
C LYS A 288 -14.04 197.78 -7.69
N ILE A 289 -14.59 198.05 -6.51
CA ILE A 289 -15.29 199.30 -6.22
C ILE A 289 -14.30 200.45 -5.99
N LYS A 290 -13.18 200.19 -5.29
CA LYS A 290 -12.17 201.22 -4.99
C LYS A 290 -11.42 201.73 -6.21
N VAL A 291 -11.23 200.90 -7.24
CA VAL A 291 -10.54 201.31 -8.49
C VAL A 291 -11.29 202.47 -9.16
N LYS A 292 -12.61 202.35 -9.32
CA LYS A 292 -13.46 203.38 -9.96
C LYS A 292 -13.42 204.74 -9.25
N GLN A 293 -13.28 204.75 -7.91
CA GLN A 293 -13.21 205.98 -7.14
C GLN A 293 -11.91 206.77 -7.31
N LEU A 294 -10.85 206.16 -7.86
CA LEU A 294 -9.57 206.83 -8.11
C LEU A 294 -9.48 207.40 -9.54
N GLU A 295 -10.21 206.81 -10.49
CA GLU A 295 -10.24 207.25 -11.89
C GLU A 295 -10.89 208.64 -12.04
N GLU A 296 -11.91 208.95 -11.23
CA GLU A 296 -12.62 210.23 -11.25
C GLU A 296 -11.82 211.41 -10.64
N GLN A 297 -10.77 211.14 -9.86
CA GLN A 297 -10.02 212.18 -9.13
C GLN A 297 -8.87 212.82 -9.94
N LEU A 298 -8.56 212.31 -11.14
CA LEU A 298 -7.33 212.69 -11.88
C LEU A 298 -7.52 213.80 -12.95
N HIS A 299 -8.73 214.34 -13.12
CA HIS A 299 -9.10 215.12 -14.31
C HIS A 299 -9.10 216.67 -14.13
N SER A 300 -8.54 217.21 -13.05
CA SER A 300 -8.78 218.62 -12.64
C SER A 300 -7.55 219.46 -12.25
N PHE A 301 -6.32 219.07 -12.61
CA PHE A 301 -5.11 219.76 -12.13
C PHE A 301 -3.96 219.95 -13.15
N THR A 302 -4.24 219.93 -14.45
CA THR A 302 -3.19 219.96 -15.51
C THR A 302 -3.13 221.26 -16.31
N GLU A 303 -2.73 222.37 -15.67
CA GLU A 303 -2.23 223.58 -16.36
C GLU A 303 -1.55 224.55 -15.35
N THR A 304 -0.57 225.33 -15.77
CA THR A 304 0.88 225.07 -15.71
C THR A 304 1.64 226.41 -15.75
N SER A 305 2.90 226.43 -15.30
CA SER A 305 3.97 227.36 -15.74
C SER A 305 4.01 228.82 -15.26
N SER A 306 5.08 229.18 -14.55
CA SER A 306 6.11 230.12 -15.09
C SER A 306 7.40 230.09 -14.25
N GLN A 307 8.46 230.75 -14.74
CA GLN A 307 9.75 231.02 -14.07
C GLN A 307 10.70 229.84 -13.78
N ASN A 308 11.24 229.19 -14.83
CA ASN A 308 12.60 228.64 -14.77
C ASN A 308 13.27 228.53 -16.16
N ASP A 309 13.84 229.63 -16.67
CA ASP A 309 14.68 229.59 -17.87
C ASP A 309 15.70 230.76 -17.92
N HIS A 310 16.73 230.62 -18.76
CA HIS A 310 17.61 231.68 -19.28
C HIS A 310 18.64 232.35 -18.32
N LEU A 311 19.52 231.57 -17.70
CA LEU A 311 20.96 231.76 -17.96
C LEU A 311 21.67 230.46 -18.36
N ARG A 312 20.99 229.71 -19.23
CA ARG A 312 21.52 228.66 -20.11
C ARG A 312 22.47 229.24 -21.18
N LYS A 313 23.46 230.04 -20.77
CA LYS A 313 24.35 230.83 -21.62
C LYS A 313 25.77 230.90 -21.05
N PHE A 314 26.73 230.37 -21.81
CA PHE A 314 28.18 230.57 -21.69
C PHE A 314 28.98 229.89 -20.55
N SER A 315 28.70 228.61 -20.27
CA SER A 315 29.80 227.64 -20.08
C SER A 315 30.48 227.33 -21.43
N LYS A 316 31.08 228.35 -22.07
CA LYS A 316 31.68 228.20 -23.43
C LYS A 316 32.89 229.09 -23.72
N ALA A 317 33.82 229.17 -22.77
CA ALA A 317 35.26 229.35 -22.97
C ALA A 317 35.95 229.08 -21.62
N LEU A 318 36.97 228.24 -21.46
CA LEU A 318 37.61 227.28 -22.38
C LEU A 318 38.05 227.82 -23.74
N GLU A 319 38.78 228.93 -23.73
CA GLU A 319 39.97 229.08 -24.58
C GLU A 319 40.86 230.18 -24.02
N GLY A 320 42.18 230.07 -24.21
CA GLY A 320 43.09 231.20 -24.00
C GLY A 320 43.91 231.23 -22.70
N LYS A 321 44.96 230.40 -22.68
CA LYS A 321 46.33 230.77 -22.22
C LYS A 321 46.56 230.87 -20.69
N TYR A 322 47.47 230.05 -20.16
CA TYR A 322 48.95 230.23 -20.15
C TYR A 322 49.37 231.12 -18.96
N ALA A 323 49.57 230.54 -17.78
CA ALA A 323 50.78 229.82 -17.37
C ALA A 323 51.92 230.77 -16.93
N GLN A 324 51.76 231.32 -15.73
CA GLN A 324 52.84 231.83 -14.87
C GLN A 324 52.44 231.48 -13.43
N VAL A 325 52.58 230.23 -12.97
CA VAL A 325 53.83 229.46 -12.71
C VAL A 325 54.73 230.19 -11.71
N LYS A 326 54.76 229.62 -10.49
CA LYS A 326 55.71 229.87 -9.37
C LYS A 326 55.70 231.25 -8.71
N SER A 327 56.27 231.24 -7.50
CA SER A 327 57.23 232.21 -6.94
C SER A 327 57.45 233.48 -7.78
N ILE A 328 57.32 234.68 -7.22
CA ILE A 328 57.92 235.11 -5.93
C ILE A 328 56.79 235.68 -5.04
N LEU A 329 56.43 235.08 -3.90
CA LEU A 329 57.18 234.98 -2.63
C LEU A 329 57.38 236.40 -2.03
N GLU A 330 56.79 236.67 -0.86
CA GLU A 330 56.86 237.96 -0.13
C GLU A 330 56.36 239.22 -0.86
N LYS A 331 55.02 239.38 -0.88
CA LYS A 331 54.25 240.63 -0.61
C LYS A 331 52.77 240.43 -1.00
N ASN A 332 51.78 240.99 -0.32
CA ASN A 332 51.69 241.53 1.06
C ASN A 332 50.18 241.68 1.41
N GLU A 333 49.85 242.34 2.53
CA GLU A 333 48.64 243.18 2.71
C GLU A 333 47.27 242.63 2.25
N GLY A 334 46.35 242.31 3.17
CA GLY A 334 44.97 241.99 2.76
C GLY A 334 43.94 241.59 3.82
N GLU A 335 44.17 241.74 5.13
CA GLU A 335 43.07 241.57 6.09
C GLU A 335 42.02 242.67 5.91
N LEU A 336 40.74 242.28 5.76
CA LEU A 336 39.49 242.94 6.22
C LEU A 336 38.28 242.32 5.47
N SER A 337 37.11 242.09 6.07
CA SER A 337 36.72 242.26 7.47
C SER A 337 35.49 241.42 7.82
N ARG A 338 35.42 240.89 9.04
CA ARG A 338 34.17 240.97 9.82
C ARG A 338 34.44 241.01 11.34
N VAL A 339 34.31 242.21 11.90
CA VAL A 339 34.34 242.54 13.34
C VAL A 339 35.72 242.44 14.04
N VAL A 340 36.54 243.47 13.86
CA VAL A 340 37.02 244.23 15.04
C VAL A 340 36.76 245.73 14.82
N LYS A 341 35.70 246.22 15.44
CA LYS A 341 35.82 247.42 16.27
C LYS A 341 35.60 246.96 17.70
N VAL A 342 36.67 246.92 18.51
CA VAL A 342 36.56 246.88 19.96
C VAL A 342 37.42 248.01 20.52
N ARG A 343 36.78 249.17 20.71
CA ARG A 343 37.23 250.30 21.54
C ARG A 343 38.51 251.04 21.09
N ALA A 344 38.74 252.18 21.73
CA ALA A 344 39.98 252.95 21.70
C ALA A 344 40.86 252.65 22.93
N ALA A 345 42.15 253.01 22.86
CA ALA A 345 43.25 252.78 23.82
C ALA A 345 43.67 251.29 23.96
N ALA A 346 44.93 250.83 23.79
CA ALA A 346 46.28 251.42 23.65
C ALA A 346 47.10 251.66 24.94
N LEU A 347 48.41 251.36 24.84
CA LEU A 347 49.54 251.69 25.76
C LEU A 347 49.56 250.91 27.12
N LYS A 348 50.69 250.71 27.82
CA LYS A 348 52.15 250.67 27.49
C LYS A 348 52.95 250.41 28.79
N GLU A 349 53.73 249.33 28.89
CA GLU A 349 54.84 249.28 29.86
C GLU A 349 55.96 248.30 29.44
N THR A 350 57.20 248.79 29.29
CA THR A 350 58.37 247.98 28.89
C THR A 350 59.68 248.67 29.31
N GLN A 351 60.10 248.45 30.56
CA GLN A 351 61.43 248.76 31.13
C GLN A 351 61.65 247.67 32.21
N LYS A 352 62.70 246.86 32.27
CA LYS A 352 64.00 246.75 31.57
C LYS A 352 65.05 247.85 31.84
N LEU A 353 65.99 247.48 32.71
CA LEU A 353 67.46 247.69 32.63
C LEU A 353 68.03 249.10 32.92
N LYS A 354 68.20 249.39 34.22
CA LYS A 354 69.33 250.12 34.85
C LYS A 354 69.28 249.86 36.38
N GLY A 355 70.38 249.83 37.14
CA GLY A 355 71.78 249.93 36.71
C GLY A 355 72.81 249.50 37.76
N ASP A 356 72.46 248.58 38.67
CA ASP A 356 73.11 248.47 39.98
C ASP A 356 74.26 247.44 39.98
N LEU A 357 75.44 247.83 39.49
CA LEU A 357 76.61 246.94 39.34
C LEU A 357 77.92 247.46 39.96
N GLU A 358 77.95 248.67 40.53
CA GLU A 358 79.20 249.34 40.98
C GLU A 358 79.21 249.72 42.47
N ALA A 359 78.58 248.90 43.33
CA ALA A 359 78.71 249.02 44.78
C ALA A 359 78.79 247.62 45.45
N LEU A 360 79.84 247.28 46.20
CA LEU A 360 81.10 247.99 46.42
C LEU A 360 82.17 246.96 46.82
N GLU A 361 83.33 246.97 46.14
CA GLU A 361 84.39 245.95 46.25
C GLU A 361 85.16 245.95 47.60
N ASP A 362 84.75 246.82 48.51
CA ASP A 362 85.52 247.27 49.66
C ASP A 362 85.46 246.28 50.86
N ARG A 363 86.47 245.38 50.89
CA ARG A 363 86.93 244.54 52.02
C ARG A 363 86.35 243.11 52.15
N GLY A 364 86.38 242.33 51.07
CA GLY A 364 86.26 240.86 51.14
C GLY A 364 87.31 240.15 52.04
N ASN A 365 88.44 240.81 52.33
CA ASN A 365 89.62 240.24 53.01
C ASN A 365 89.42 239.78 54.47
N LYS A 366 88.23 239.93 55.07
CA LYS A 366 87.90 239.31 56.38
C LYS A 366 87.12 237.98 56.29
N LYS A 367 86.72 237.51 55.10
CA LYS A 367 85.95 236.24 54.94
C LYS A 367 86.80 235.00 54.59
N VAL A 368 87.99 235.18 54.03
CA VAL A 368 88.80 234.08 53.44
C VAL A 368 89.19 233.00 54.47
N GLY A 369 89.48 233.39 55.72
CA GLY A 369 90.01 232.47 56.75
C GLY A 369 89.05 231.38 57.26
N ASN A 370 87.74 231.46 56.99
CA ASN A 370 86.78 230.46 57.47
C ASN A 370 86.59 229.27 56.50
N PHE A 371 86.70 229.48 55.18
CA PHE A 371 86.36 228.44 54.20
C PHE A 371 87.39 227.31 54.09
N GLN A 372 88.65 227.55 54.49
CA GLN A 372 89.70 226.51 54.42
C GLN A 372 89.48 225.33 55.38
N ARG A 373 88.63 225.46 56.41
CA ARG A 373 88.37 224.35 57.36
C ARG A 373 87.30 223.37 56.88
N GLN A 374 86.40 223.78 55.99
CA GLN A 374 85.27 222.95 55.50
C GLN A 374 85.64 222.02 54.31
N LEU A 375 86.84 222.17 53.73
CA LEU A 375 87.24 221.42 52.53
C LEU A 375 87.85 220.04 52.84
N ALA A 376 88.18 219.75 54.10
CA ALA A 376 88.84 218.51 54.50
C ALA A 376 87.87 217.32 54.60
N GLU A 377 86.72 217.53 55.23
CA GLU A 377 85.74 216.48 55.57
C GLU A 377 85.10 215.86 54.32
N ALA A 378 84.84 216.67 53.28
CA ALA A 378 84.18 216.25 52.04
C ALA A 378 84.98 215.27 51.14
N LYS A 379 86.22 214.89 51.53
CA LYS A 379 87.06 213.97 50.75
C LYS A 379 86.94 212.50 51.16
N GLU A 380 86.52 212.18 52.38
CA GLU A 380 86.53 210.79 52.85
C GLU A 380 85.38 209.95 52.26
N ASP A 381 84.17 210.53 52.19
CA ASP A 381 82.97 209.77 51.79
C ASP A 381 82.96 209.35 50.31
N ASN A 382 83.66 210.08 49.44
CA ASN A 382 83.80 209.72 48.03
C ASN A 382 84.47 208.35 47.83
N CYS A 383 85.34 207.90 48.75
CA CYS A 383 86.00 206.59 48.64
C CYS A 383 85.07 205.41 48.95
N LYS A 384 84.01 205.62 49.75
CA LYS A 384 83.09 204.56 50.20
C LYS A 384 82.08 204.17 49.10
N VAL A 385 81.69 205.13 48.25
CA VAL A 385 80.71 204.93 47.17
C VAL A 385 81.24 203.99 46.07
N THR A 386 82.50 204.15 45.66
CA THR A 386 83.10 203.36 44.56
C THR A 386 83.04 201.85 44.81
N ILE A 387 83.38 201.43 46.03
CA ILE A 387 83.46 200.01 46.41
C ILE A 387 82.08 199.32 46.38
N MET A 388 80.99 200.07 46.61
CA MET A 388 79.64 199.50 46.50
C MET A 388 79.23 199.21 45.04
N LEU A 389 79.66 200.04 44.08
CA LEU A 389 79.24 199.92 42.67
C LEU A 389 79.86 198.68 42.00
N GLU A 390 81.13 198.38 42.24
CA GLU A 390 81.81 197.22 41.65
C GLU A 390 81.17 195.88 42.06
N ASN A 391 80.78 195.76 43.35
CA ASN A 391 80.16 194.55 43.88
C ASN A 391 78.77 194.27 43.27
N VAL A 392 77.98 195.31 42.95
CA VAL A 392 76.67 195.15 42.29
C VAL A 392 76.83 194.66 40.85
N LEU A 393 77.79 195.21 40.10
CA LEU A 393 78.06 194.80 38.73
C LEU A 393 78.56 193.34 38.65
N ALA A 394 79.47 192.95 39.54
CA ALA A 394 79.97 191.58 39.63
C ALA A 394 78.88 190.55 39.99
N SER A 395 77.85 190.98 40.74
CA SER A 395 76.65 190.16 41.03
C SER A 395 75.77 189.98 39.79
N TYR A 396 75.49 191.07 39.07
CA TYR A 396 74.62 191.06 37.89
C TYR A 396 75.16 190.15 36.78
N SER A 397 76.45 190.22 36.46
CA SER A 397 77.07 189.37 35.43
C SER A 397 76.99 187.87 35.76
N LYS A 398 77.08 187.49 37.04
CA LYS A 398 76.91 186.09 37.48
C LYS A 398 75.46 185.62 37.34
N MET A 399 74.50 186.48 37.67
CA MET A 399 73.07 186.19 37.54
C MET A 399 72.67 186.02 36.06
N GLN A 400 73.19 186.85 35.16
CA GLN A 400 72.92 186.74 33.73
C GLN A 400 73.42 185.40 33.15
N GLY A 401 74.68 185.02 33.41
CA GLY A 401 75.22 183.75 32.91
C GLY A 401 74.52 182.51 33.47
N ALA A 402 73.94 182.59 34.67
CA ALA A 402 73.09 181.53 35.22
C ALA A 402 71.74 181.41 34.50
N LEU A 403 71.12 182.54 34.15
CA LEU A 403 69.85 182.58 33.42
C LEU A 403 69.99 182.02 32.00
N GLU A 404 71.02 182.44 31.27
CA GLU A 404 71.31 181.96 29.91
C GLU A 404 71.49 180.43 29.88
N LYS A 405 72.20 179.87 30.86
CA LYS A 405 72.39 178.41 30.99
C LYS A 405 71.06 177.67 31.15
N VAL A 406 70.21 178.09 32.09
CA VAL A 406 68.87 177.49 32.31
C VAL A 406 68.03 177.58 31.04
N GLN A 407 68.10 178.69 30.32
CA GLN A 407 67.34 178.90 29.08
C GLN A 407 67.78 177.93 27.96
N THR A 408 69.09 177.62 27.86
CA THR A 408 69.58 176.57 26.93
C THR A 408 69.18 175.15 27.34
N GLU A 409 69.19 174.83 28.64
CA GLU A 409 68.83 173.49 29.14
C GLU A 409 67.33 173.20 28.94
N LEU A 410 66.47 174.20 29.10
CA LEU A 410 65.04 174.09 28.81
C LEU A 410 64.79 173.81 27.31
N GLY A 411 65.43 174.56 26.41
CA GLY A 411 65.27 174.35 24.96
C GLY A 411 65.75 172.98 24.48
N GLN A 412 66.78 172.40 25.12
CA GLN A 412 67.19 171.02 24.88
C GLN A 412 66.14 170.01 25.35
N ARG A 413 65.55 170.21 26.54
CA ARG A 413 64.52 169.33 27.10
C ARG A 413 63.21 169.37 26.31
N ASP A 414 62.79 170.53 25.83
CA ASP A 414 61.62 170.64 24.93
C ASP A 414 61.84 169.89 23.61
N SER A 415 63.07 169.93 23.08
CA SER A 415 63.47 169.19 21.87
C SER A 415 63.47 167.68 22.10
N GLU A 416 63.98 167.21 23.24
CA GLU A 416 63.96 165.80 23.67
C GLU A 416 62.52 165.29 23.85
N ILE A 417 61.68 166.06 24.53
CA ILE A 417 60.25 165.76 24.73
C ILE A 417 59.49 165.72 23.40
N ALA A 418 59.82 166.60 22.44
CA ALA A 418 59.24 166.57 21.10
C ALA A 418 59.66 165.31 20.32
N GLY A 419 60.92 164.88 20.43
CA GLY A 419 61.42 163.62 19.89
C GLY A 419 60.67 162.41 20.43
N LEU A 420 60.61 162.26 21.75
CA LEU A 420 59.93 161.16 22.43
C LEU A 420 58.41 161.12 22.13
N LYS A 421 57.76 162.28 21.98
CA LYS A 421 56.34 162.35 21.55
C LYS A 421 56.16 161.82 20.12
N LYS A 422 57.08 162.15 19.20
CA LYS A 422 57.05 161.66 17.81
C LYS A 422 57.31 160.15 17.74
N GLU A 423 58.28 159.66 18.50
CA GLU A 423 58.58 158.23 18.61
C GLU A 423 57.39 157.43 19.19
N ARG A 424 56.79 157.91 20.28
CA ARG A 424 55.59 157.30 20.86
C ARG A 424 54.42 157.23 19.85
N ALA A 425 54.22 158.26 19.03
CA ALA A 425 53.19 158.25 18.00
C ALA A 425 53.45 157.20 16.90
N LEU A 426 54.71 157.05 16.46
CA LEU A 426 55.10 156.01 15.49
C LEU A 426 54.92 154.61 16.08
N ASN A 427 55.34 154.40 17.33
CA ASN A 427 55.19 153.11 18.02
C ASN A 427 53.71 152.75 18.23
N GLN A 428 52.85 153.73 18.57
CA GLN A 428 51.40 153.51 18.68
C GLN A 428 50.77 153.10 17.33
N GLN A 429 51.19 153.72 16.23
CA GLN A 429 50.75 153.36 14.89
C GLN A 429 51.22 151.95 14.49
N GLN A 430 52.41 151.53 14.92
CA GLN A 430 52.93 150.19 14.63
C GLN A 430 52.19 149.11 15.44
N VAL A 431 51.83 149.38 16.70
CA VAL A 431 50.97 148.49 17.51
C VAL A 431 49.62 148.29 16.82
N GLN A 432 48.95 149.37 16.39
CA GLN A 432 47.65 149.29 15.70
C GLN A 432 47.66 148.46 14.41
N LYS A 433 48.79 148.39 13.69
CA LYS A 433 48.93 147.50 12.53
C LYS A 433 49.03 146.04 12.95
N LEU A 434 49.83 145.73 13.98
CA LEU A 434 50.01 144.37 14.48
C LEU A 434 48.72 143.83 15.12
N GLU A 435 47.93 144.69 15.77
CA GLU A 435 46.57 144.37 16.25
C GLU A 435 45.65 143.99 15.08
N ALA A 436 45.58 144.82 14.03
CA ALA A 436 44.75 144.54 12.86
C ALA A 436 45.23 143.31 12.04
N GLU A 437 46.53 143.04 12.00
CA GLU A 437 47.09 141.82 11.41
C GLU A 437 46.72 140.58 12.23
N ALA A 438 46.79 140.66 13.57
CA ALA A 438 46.38 139.58 14.47
C ALA A 438 44.88 139.25 14.32
N ASP A 439 44.01 140.26 14.30
CA ASP A 439 42.56 140.09 14.04
C ASP A 439 42.31 139.45 12.67
N GLN A 440 43.07 139.82 11.63
CA GLN A 440 42.96 139.20 10.31
C GLN A 440 43.36 137.72 10.34
N TRP A 441 44.42 137.35 11.07
CA TRP A 441 44.80 135.94 11.22
C TRP A 441 43.80 135.15 12.06
N GLN A 442 43.27 135.74 13.15
CA GLN A 442 42.22 135.13 13.97
C GLN A 442 40.97 134.81 13.14
N ALA A 443 40.53 135.75 12.29
CA ALA A 443 39.41 135.54 11.37
C ALA A 443 39.70 134.47 10.31
N ARG A 444 40.93 134.40 9.78
CA ARG A 444 41.33 133.33 8.82
C ARG A 444 41.31 131.96 9.47
N VAL A 445 41.79 131.82 10.71
CA VAL A 445 41.77 130.54 11.45
C VAL A 445 40.33 130.05 11.61
N LEU A 446 39.42 130.90 12.09
CA LEU A 446 37.99 130.54 12.25
C LEU A 446 37.33 130.11 10.93
N VAL A 447 37.67 130.73 9.80
CA VAL A 447 37.17 130.32 8.48
C VAL A 447 37.74 128.96 8.06
N VAL A 448 39.02 128.70 8.30
CA VAL A 448 39.66 127.41 7.99
C VAL A 448 39.13 126.30 8.90
N GLU A 449 38.91 126.56 10.18
CA GLU A 449 38.27 125.62 11.12
C GLU A 449 36.82 125.32 10.70
N ALA A 450 36.04 126.33 10.32
CA ALA A 450 34.68 126.13 9.81
C ALA A 450 34.66 125.31 8.50
N GLN A 451 35.57 125.59 7.56
CA GLN A 451 35.73 124.81 6.33
C GLN A 451 36.12 123.35 6.64
N HIS A 452 37.16 123.15 7.44
CA HIS A 452 37.63 121.81 7.82
C HIS A 452 36.52 121.01 8.52
N ASN A 453 35.78 121.60 9.46
CA ASN A 453 34.64 120.94 10.09
C ASN A 453 33.53 120.60 9.08
N SER A 454 33.22 121.51 8.13
CA SER A 454 32.20 121.27 7.10
C SER A 454 32.57 120.17 6.08
N GLU A 455 33.86 119.89 5.90
CA GLU A 455 34.36 118.80 5.06
C GLU A 455 34.51 117.49 5.86
N MET A 456 35.02 117.56 7.09
CA MET A 456 35.28 116.38 7.93
C MET A 456 34.00 115.77 8.52
N GLU A 457 33.01 116.57 8.91
CA GLU A 457 31.77 116.06 9.50
C GLU A 457 30.97 115.13 8.54
N PRO A 458 30.73 115.47 7.26
CA PRO A 458 30.07 114.53 6.34
C PRO A 458 30.95 113.32 5.99
N LEU A 459 32.28 113.46 5.92
CA LEU A 459 33.19 112.33 5.72
C LEU A 459 33.18 111.36 6.90
N GLN A 460 33.17 111.87 8.14
CA GLN A 460 33.07 111.06 9.35
C GLN A 460 31.71 110.34 9.41
N LYS A 461 30.61 111.03 9.12
CA LYS A 461 29.27 110.41 9.03
C LYS A 461 29.21 109.33 7.95
N ALA A 462 29.77 109.57 6.77
CA ALA A 462 29.83 108.57 5.70
C ALA A 462 30.69 107.35 6.08
N LEU A 463 31.81 107.57 6.79
CA LEU A 463 32.66 106.49 7.31
C LEU A 463 31.95 105.65 8.37
N ASP A 464 31.19 106.27 9.28
CA ASP A 464 30.48 105.55 10.34
C ASP A 464 29.23 104.82 9.81
N VAL A 465 28.53 105.38 8.81
CA VAL A 465 27.52 104.62 8.04
C VAL A 465 28.16 103.42 7.35
N ALA A 466 29.25 103.62 6.60
CA ALA A 466 29.94 102.52 5.91
C ALA A 466 30.50 101.45 6.88
N ARG A 467 30.83 101.81 8.13
CA ARG A 467 31.20 100.86 9.19
C ARG A 467 30.03 100.00 9.63
N GLU A 468 28.86 100.60 9.84
CA GLU A 468 27.66 99.87 10.26
C GLU A 468 27.04 99.05 9.10
N ASP A 469 27.15 99.53 7.86
CA ASP A 469 26.83 98.75 6.65
C ASP A 469 27.74 97.52 6.54
N ASN A 470 29.06 97.65 6.76
CA ASN A 470 29.96 96.49 6.81
C ASN A 470 29.64 95.55 7.99
N ARG A 471 29.19 96.08 9.12
CA ARG A 471 28.83 95.29 10.31
C ARG A 471 27.55 94.48 10.10
N THR A 472 26.52 95.11 9.51
CA THR A 472 25.28 94.44 9.14
C THR A 472 25.49 93.44 8.01
N LEU A 473 26.33 93.76 7.02
CA LEU A 473 26.75 92.81 5.99
C LEU A 473 27.45 91.58 6.61
N ALA A 474 28.40 91.78 7.52
CA ALA A 474 29.10 90.69 8.22
C ALA A 474 28.13 89.80 9.03
N MET A 475 27.19 90.40 9.78
CA MET A 475 26.15 89.63 10.48
C MET A 475 25.24 88.85 9.51
N SER A 476 24.88 89.44 8.37
CA SER A 476 24.06 88.76 7.35
C SER A 476 24.82 87.60 6.68
N LEU A 477 26.13 87.75 6.46
CA LEU A 477 27.00 86.70 5.93
C LEU A 477 27.13 85.55 6.93
N GLU A 478 27.31 85.85 8.22
CA GLU A 478 27.41 84.83 9.25
C GLU A 478 26.08 84.09 9.46
N GLN A 479 24.94 84.78 9.39
CA GLN A 479 23.62 84.13 9.34
C GLN A 479 23.44 83.25 8.10
N ALA A 480 23.91 83.68 6.92
CA ALA A 480 23.90 82.88 5.70
C ALA A 480 24.81 81.63 5.82
N LEU A 481 25.96 81.74 6.48
CA LEU A 481 26.85 80.61 6.75
C LEU A 481 26.27 79.63 7.77
N GLN A 482 25.67 80.12 8.85
CA GLN A 482 25.00 79.29 9.87
C GLN A 482 23.79 78.54 9.28
N THR A 483 22.96 79.21 8.46
CA THR A 483 21.83 78.56 7.77
C THR A 483 22.29 77.57 6.72
N ASN A 484 23.34 77.86 5.95
CA ASN A 484 23.95 76.91 5.01
C ASN A 484 24.51 75.67 5.74
N HIS A 485 25.24 75.85 6.84
CA HIS A 485 25.72 74.73 7.67
C HIS A 485 24.57 73.87 8.21
N HIS A 486 23.49 74.49 8.70
CA HIS A 486 22.30 73.77 9.16
C HIS A 486 21.58 73.01 8.03
N LEU A 487 21.58 73.55 6.81
CA LEU A 487 21.08 72.84 5.62
C LEU A 487 21.99 71.68 5.20
N GLN A 488 23.31 71.82 5.32
CA GLN A 488 24.26 70.73 5.08
C GLN A 488 24.03 69.58 6.07
N THR A 489 23.97 69.84 7.39
CA THR A 489 23.70 68.79 8.39
C THR A 489 22.33 68.12 8.18
N LYS A 490 21.33 68.85 7.66
CA LYS A 490 20.05 68.27 7.24
C LYS A 490 20.17 67.40 5.99
N LEU A 491 20.97 67.79 5.02
CA LEU A 491 21.26 67.00 3.81
C LEU A 491 21.99 65.71 4.18
N ASP A 492 23.06 65.80 4.98
CA ASP A 492 23.84 64.66 5.47
C ASP A 492 22.93 63.64 6.18
N HIS A 493 22.07 64.11 7.09
CA HIS A 493 21.12 63.25 7.83
C HIS A 493 20.02 62.64 6.94
N VAL A 494 19.59 63.33 5.87
CA VAL A 494 18.68 62.76 4.86
C VAL A 494 19.42 61.72 4.01
N GLN A 495 20.70 61.91 3.73
CA GLN A 495 21.52 60.99 2.96
C GLN A 495 21.82 59.69 3.75
N GLU A 496 22.19 59.78 5.04
CA GLU A 496 22.30 58.62 5.94
C GLU A 496 20.99 57.81 5.99
N LYS A 497 19.84 58.49 6.05
CA LYS A 497 18.52 57.85 6.03
C LYS A 497 18.21 57.18 4.69
N LEU A 498 18.63 57.79 3.58
CA LEU A 498 18.47 57.19 2.25
C LEU A 498 19.35 55.95 2.10
N GLU A 499 20.62 56.01 2.50
CA GLU A 499 21.55 54.87 2.48
C GLU A 499 21.08 53.73 3.38
N SER A 500 20.56 54.04 4.58
CA SER A 500 19.91 53.06 5.47
C SER A 500 18.69 52.38 4.84
N LYS A 501 17.82 53.14 4.15
CA LYS A 501 16.66 52.58 3.44
C LYS A 501 17.03 51.85 2.15
N GLU A 502 18.11 52.21 1.49
CA GLU A 502 18.67 51.47 0.35
C GLU A 502 19.21 50.11 0.81
N LEU A 503 19.86 50.05 1.99
CA LEU A 503 20.31 48.80 2.61
C LEU A 503 19.14 47.90 3.05
N GLU A 504 18.11 48.48 3.68
CA GLU A 504 16.87 47.78 4.06
C GLU A 504 16.11 47.25 2.83
N ARG A 505 16.11 47.99 1.72
CA ARG A 505 15.57 47.52 0.45
C ARG A 505 16.36 46.33 -0.10
N GLN A 506 17.69 46.34 0.01
CA GLN A 506 18.55 45.25 -0.44
C GLN A 506 18.35 43.97 0.40
N THR A 507 18.30 44.08 1.74
CA THR A 507 18.05 42.90 2.59
C THR A 507 16.66 42.30 2.32
N LEU A 508 15.61 43.14 2.21
CA LEU A 508 14.27 42.69 1.84
C LEU A 508 14.21 42.02 0.46
N GLU A 509 14.99 42.47 -0.53
CA GLU A 509 15.04 41.81 -1.83
C GLU A 509 15.73 40.45 -1.75
N THR A 510 16.90 40.35 -1.07
CA THR A 510 17.57 39.05 -0.87
C THR A 510 16.71 38.06 -0.08
N PHE A 511 15.88 38.54 0.85
CA PHE A 511 14.92 37.69 1.57
C PHE A 511 13.79 37.20 0.64
N LYS A 512 13.26 38.03 -0.27
CA LYS A 512 12.30 37.57 -1.29
C LYS A 512 12.91 36.53 -2.23
N GLU A 513 14.16 36.74 -2.65
CA GLU A 513 14.89 35.78 -3.50
C GLU A 513 15.04 34.42 -2.79
N GLN A 514 15.42 34.44 -1.51
CA GLN A 514 15.49 33.24 -0.65
C GLN A 514 14.11 32.55 -0.53
N MET A 515 13.07 33.27 -0.09
CA MET A 515 11.72 32.71 0.02
C MET A 515 11.16 32.17 -1.30
N SER A 516 11.50 32.81 -2.43
CA SER A 516 11.11 32.35 -3.77
C SER A 516 11.83 31.09 -4.20
N GLU A 517 13.12 30.94 -3.88
CA GLU A 517 13.90 29.74 -4.22
C GLU A 517 13.58 28.58 -3.26
N GLU A 518 13.33 28.85 -1.98
CA GLU A 518 12.79 27.87 -1.02
C GLU A 518 11.43 27.33 -1.49
N SER A 519 10.48 28.22 -1.82
CA SER A 519 9.16 27.81 -2.35
C SER A 519 9.27 27.03 -3.66
N LYS A 520 10.25 27.36 -4.51
CA LYS A 520 10.55 26.61 -5.74
C LYS A 520 11.12 25.23 -5.43
N ILE A 521 12.04 25.11 -4.47
CA ILE A 521 12.60 23.81 -4.02
C ILE A 521 11.50 22.94 -3.38
N GLU A 522 10.60 23.51 -2.57
CA GLU A 522 9.43 22.79 -2.04
C GLU A 522 8.51 22.28 -3.16
N ALA A 523 8.23 23.12 -4.17
CA ALA A 523 7.43 22.74 -5.33
C ALA A 523 8.10 21.64 -6.16
N GLU A 524 9.43 21.68 -6.34
CA GLU A 524 10.22 20.65 -7.00
C GLU A 524 10.18 19.32 -6.20
N LEU A 525 10.41 19.35 -4.88
CA LEU A 525 10.29 18.17 -3.99
C LEU A 525 8.87 17.59 -3.98
N HIS A 526 7.84 18.42 -4.04
CA HIS A 526 6.45 17.98 -4.16
C HIS A 526 6.18 17.34 -5.54
N ALA A 527 6.72 17.89 -6.63
CA ALA A 527 6.63 17.30 -7.96
C ALA A 527 7.34 15.93 -8.03
N GLU A 528 8.55 15.82 -7.47
CA GLU A 528 9.27 14.54 -7.36
C GLU A 528 8.49 13.50 -6.56
N ARG A 529 7.90 13.89 -5.42
CA ARG A 529 7.06 13.00 -4.59
C ARG A 529 5.81 12.53 -5.34
N ILE A 530 5.17 13.42 -6.10
CA ILE A 530 4.02 13.07 -6.96
C ILE A 530 4.44 12.10 -8.07
N ASP A 531 5.59 12.30 -8.70
CA ASP A 531 6.09 11.40 -9.75
C ASP A 531 6.61 10.06 -9.21
N ALA A 532 7.15 10.03 -7.99
CA ALA A 532 7.46 8.79 -7.28
C ALA A 532 6.18 7.98 -6.99
N LEU A 533 5.12 8.63 -6.50
CA LEU A 533 3.81 7.99 -6.28
C LEU A 533 3.17 7.54 -7.60
N ARG A 534 3.25 8.32 -8.68
CA ARG A 534 2.79 7.91 -10.02
C ARG A 534 3.53 6.67 -10.51
N LYS A 535 4.86 6.60 -10.33
CA LYS A 535 5.68 5.42 -10.66
C LYS A 535 5.27 4.21 -9.81
N GLN A 536 5.06 4.39 -8.50
CA GLN A 536 4.58 3.33 -7.60
C GLN A 536 3.21 2.80 -8.04
N PHE A 537 2.19 3.66 -8.20
CA PHE A 537 0.85 3.24 -8.63
C PHE A 537 0.87 2.57 -10.02
N GLN A 538 1.73 3.00 -10.93
CA GLN A 538 1.86 2.34 -12.25
C GLN A 538 2.54 0.97 -12.15
N ILE A 539 3.49 0.77 -11.21
CA ILE A 539 4.06 -0.54 -10.88
C ILE A 539 2.99 -1.45 -10.27
N GLU A 540 2.28 -0.97 -9.24
CA GLU A 540 1.18 -1.70 -8.57
C GLU A 540 0.06 -2.09 -9.54
N ARG A 541 -0.31 -1.18 -10.45
CA ARG A 541 -1.29 -1.45 -11.50
C ARG A 541 -0.81 -2.55 -12.45
N GLU A 542 0.45 -2.53 -12.87
CA GLU A 542 0.99 -3.57 -13.76
C GLU A 542 1.28 -4.89 -13.05
N THR A 543 1.59 -4.91 -11.74
CA THR A 543 1.70 -6.15 -10.96
C THR A 543 0.32 -6.77 -10.69
N ALA A 544 -0.68 -5.97 -10.31
CA ALA A 544 -2.07 -6.42 -10.15
C ALA A 544 -2.65 -6.94 -11.47
N LYS A 545 -2.45 -6.23 -12.58
CA LYS A 545 -2.81 -6.68 -13.93
C LYS A 545 -2.13 -7.99 -14.31
N LYS A 546 -0.84 -8.17 -13.97
CA LYS A 546 -0.13 -9.45 -14.17
C LYS A 546 -0.64 -10.56 -13.24
N ALA A 547 -1.10 -10.26 -12.03
CA ALA A 547 -1.72 -11.23 -11.12
C ALA A 547 -3.08 -11.70 -11.65
N ALA A 548 -4.00 -10.77 -11.91
CA ALA A 548 -5.31 -11.06 -12.52
C ALA A 548 -5.19 -11.79 -13.87
N GLN A 549 -4.17 -11.46 -14.68
CA GLN A 549 -3.91 -12.19 -15.93
C GLN A 549 -3.46 -13.64 -15.70
N ARG A 550 -2.72 -13.95 -14.62
CA ARG A 550 -2.39 -15.34 -14.23
C ARG A 550 -3.64 -16.07 -13.75
N GLU A 551 -4.38 -15.49 -12.83
CA GLU A 551 -5.65 -16.04 -12.33
C GLU A 551 -6.62 -16.36 -13.47
N VAL A 552 -6.79 -15.45 -14.44
CA VAL A 552 -7.60 -15.69 -15.64
C VAL A 552 -7.05 -16.84 -16.51
N THR A 553 -5.74 -17.05 -16.59
CA THR A 553 -5.18 -18.22 -17.30
C THR A 553 -5.32 -19.53 -16.51
N GLU A 554 -5.32 -19.48 -15.18
CA GLU A 554 -5.50 -20.65 -14.31
C GLU A 554 -6.97 -21.06 -14.25
N LEU A 555 -7.90 -20.11 -14.14
CA LEU A 555 -9.34 -20.35 -14.27
C LEU A 555 -9.71 -20.90 -15.65
N LYS A 556 -9.04 -20.45 -16.74
CA LYS A 556 -9.21 -21.04 -18.08
C LYS A 556 -8.75 -22.50 -18.11
N LYS A 557 -7.55 -22.81 -17.60
CA LYS A 557 -7.06 -24.20 -17.51
C LYS A 557 -8.01 -25.09 -16.69
N ALA A 558 -8.48 -24.60 -15.53
CA ALA A 558 -9.41 -25.32 -14.68
C ALA A 558 -10.78 -25.55 -15.37
N LEU A 559 -11.25 -24.58 -16.16
CA LEU A 559 -12.45 -24.71 -17.00
C LEU A 559 -12.23 -25.72 -18.13
N ASP A 560 -11.09 -25.70 -18.82
CA ASP A 560 -10.76 -26.64 -19.88
C ASP A 560 -10.60 -28.07 -19.35
N GLU A 561 -9.98 -28.25 -18.18
CA GLU A 561 -9.95 -29.54 -17.46
C GLU A 561 -11.35 -30.00 -17.02
N ALA A 562 -12.20 -29.10 -16.50
CA ALA A 562 -13.57 -29.43 -16.13
C ALA A 562 -14.42 -29.83 -17.35
N ASN A 563 -14.24 -29.13 -18.48
CA ASN A 563 -14.85 -29.48 -19.77
C ASN A 563 -14.37 -30.85 -20.25
N PHE A 564 -13.08 -31.14 -20.20
CA PHE A 564 -12.50 -32.43 -20.56
C PHE A 564 -13.10 -33.57 -19.71
N ARG A 565 -13.08 -33.43 -18.38
CA ARG A 565 -13.69 -34.39 -17.44
C ARG A 565 -15.20 -34.55 -17.68
N SER A 566 -15.92 -33.47 -18.01
CA SER A 566 -17.34 -33.51 -18.37
C SER A 566 -17.60 -34.31 -19.65
N VAL A 567 -16.73 -34.17 -20.66
CA VAL A 567 -16.78 -34.99 -21.89
C VAL A 567 -16.47 -36.46 -21.59
N GLU A 568 -15.50 -36.77 -20.73
CA GLU A 568 -15.21 -38.15 -20.29
C GLU A 568 -16.37 -38.78 -19.51
N VAL A 569 -16.96 -38.04 -18.57
CA VAL A 569 -18.17 -38.47 -17.81
C VAL A 569 -19.36 -38.66 -18.76
N SER A 570 -19.50 -37.83 -19.79
CA SER A 570 -20.53 -37.99 -20.82
C SER A 570 -20.29 -39.23 -21.70
N ARG A 571 -19.02 -39.51 -22.05
CA ARG A 571 -18.61 -40.68 -22.85
C ARG A 571 -18.86 -41.98 -22.07
N THR A 572 -18.40 -42.05 -20.82
CA THR A 572 -18.60 -43.21 -19.94
C THR A 572 -20.08 -43.44 -19.61
N ASN A 573 -20.89 -42.39 -19.42
CA ASN A 573 -22.34 -42.51 -19.32
C ASN A 573 -22.97 -43.10 -20.60
N ARG A 574 -22.48 -42.75 -21.79
CA ARG A 574 -22.94 -43.32 -23.06
C ARG A 574 -22.58 -44.80 -23.17
N GLU A 575 -21.36 -45.18 -22.80
CA GLU A 575 -20.91 -46.58 -22.75
C GLU A 575 -21.72 -47.41 -21.74
N LEU A 576 -22.02 -46.87 -20.56
CA LEU A 576 -22.86 -47.54 -19.55
C LEU A 576 -24.30 -47.70 -20.03
N ARG A 577 -24.88 -46.69 -20.70
CA ARG A 577 -26.22 -46.79 -21.32
C ARG A 577 -26.24 -47.84 -22.43
N GLN A 578 -25.20 -47.94 -23.25
CA GLN A 578 -25.08 -49.00 -24.26
C GLN A 578 -25.06 -50.39 -23.60
N LYS A 579 -24.19 -50.62 -22.61
CA LYS A 579 -24.11 -51.86 -21.83
C LYS A 579 -25.45 -52.23 -21.16
N LEU A 580 -26.19 -51.26 -20.63
CA LEU A 580 -27.54 -51.48 -20.10
C LEU A 580 -28.50 -51.99 -21.20
N THR A 581 -28.55 -51.34 -22.37
CA THR A 581 -29.43 -51.83 -23.47
C THR A 581 -29.02 -53.19 -24.03
N GLU A 582 -27.75 -53.58 -23.90
CA GLU A 582 -27.26 -54.92 -24.24
C GLU A 582 -27.73 -55.95 -23.20
N LEU A 583 -27.58 -55.65 -21.91
CA LEU A 583 -28.09 -56.48 -20.82
C LEU A 583 -29.61 -56.65 -20.91
N GLU A 584 -30.37 -55.59 -21.19
CA GLU A 584 -31.82 -55.64 -21.42
C GLU A 584 -32.20 -56.55 -22.60
N LYS A 585 -31.44 -56.52 -23.70
CA LYS A 585 -31.63 -57.44 -24.84
C LYS A 585 -31.37 -58.90 -24.43
N THR A 586 -30.28 -59.16 -23.70
CA THR A 586 -30.00 -60.53 -23.23
C THR A 586 -31.06 -61.04 -22.25
N LEU A 587 -31.52 -60.20 -21.33
CA LEU A 587 -32.58 -60.50 -20.35
C LEU A 587 -33.93 -60.76 -21.02
N ASN A 588 -34.30 -59.98 -22.04
CA ASN A 588 -35.50 -60.27 -22.82
C ASN A 588 -35.35 -61.60 -23.60
N SER A 589 -34.16 -61.89 -24.16
CA SER A 589 -33.90 -63.17 -24.84
C SER A 589 -34.01 -64.38 -23.90
N SER A 590 -33.57 -64.26 -22.64
CA SER A 590 -33.69 -65.34 -21.65
C SER A 590 -35.12 -65.46 -21.14
N LYS A 591 -35.85 -64.35 -20.98
CA LYS A 591 -37.28 -64.32 -20.64
C LYS A 591 -38.16 -65.03 -21.67
N GLU A 592 -37.89 -64.87 -22.98
CA GLU A 592 -38.57 -65.64 -24.03
C GLU A 592 -38.18 -67.12 -24.05
N LYS A 593 -36.90 -67.46 -23.79
CA LYS A 593 -36.46 -68.87 -23.62
C LYS A 593 -37.16 -69.54 -22.42
N ILE A 594 -37.34 -68.82 -21.30
CA ILE A 594 -38.07 -69.31 -20.12
C ILE A 594 -39.56 -69.51 -20.45
N LYS A 595 -40.18 -68.62 -21.23
CA LYS A 595 -41.57 -68.81 -21.71
C LYS A 595 -41.71 -70.06 -22.58
N SER A 596 -40.81 -70.30 -23.54
CA SER A 596 -40.90 -71.48 -24.41
C SER A 596 -40.63 -72.79 -23.65
N GLN A 597 -39.66 -72.81 -22.73
CA GLN A 597 -39.44 -73.93 -21.80
C GLN A 597 -40.66 -74.19 -20.91
N LYS A 598 -41.30 -73.13 -20.37
CA LYS A 598 -42.53 -73.27 -19.58
C LYS A 598 -43.70 -73.83 -20.39
N ALA A 599 -43.80 -73.52 -21.68
CA ALA A 599 -44.78 -74.12 -22.59
C ALA A 599 -44.47 -75.61 -22.86
N GLN A 600 -43.21 -75.97 -23.10
CA GLN A 600 -42.77 -77.37 -23.28
C GLN A 600 -43.06 -78.22 -22.03
N ILE A 601 -42.76 -77.70 -20.83
CA ILE A 601 -43.07 -78.38 -19.56
C ILE A 601 -44.58 -78.61 -19.41
N LYS A 602 -45.43 -77.63 -19.79
CA LYS A 602 -46.89 -77.77 -19.74
C LYS A 602 -47.39 -78.90 -20.66
N LEU A 603 -46.79 -79.05 -21.84
CA LEU A 603 -47.09 -80.17 -22.76
C LEU A 603 -46.65 -81.52 -22.16
N HIS A 604 -45.42 -81.64 -21.64
CA HIS A 604 -44.94 -82.86 -20.98
C HIS A 604 -45.80 -83.28 -19.79
N LEU A 605 -46.28 -82.33 -18.97
CA LEU A 605 -47.19 -82.61 -17.87
C LEU A 605 -48.52 -83.16 -18.36
N SER A 606 -49.12 -82.58 -19.41
CA SER A 606 -50.38 -83.08 -19.99
C SER A 606 -50.23 -84.50 -20.58
N ALA A 607 -49.12 -84.79 -21.25
CA ALA A 607 -48.79 -86.13 -21.74
C ALA A 607 -48.63 -87.13 -20.58
N LYS A 608 -48.02 -86.72 -19.46
CA LYS A 608 -47.86 -87.56 -18.26
C LYS A 608 -49.20 -87.94 -17.62
N THR A 609 -50.18 -87.04 -17.56
CA THR A 609 -51.55 -87.36 -17.09
C THR A 609 -52.26 -88.36 -18.01
N ASN A 610 -52.16 -88.19 -19.33
CA ASN A 610 -52.77 -89.13 -20.28
C ASN A 610 -52.15 -90.54 -20.16
N ASN A 611 -50.83 -90.61 -19.97
CA ASN A 611 -50.15 -91.89 -19.80
C ASN A 611 -50.53 -92.58 -18.48
N ALA A 612 -50.73 -91.82 -17.38
CA ALA A 612 -51.23 -92.38 -16.12
C ALA A 612 -52.63 -92.99 -16.24
N GLN A 613 -53.55 -92.37 -17.00
CA GLN A 613 -54.87 -92.94 -17.28
C GLN A 613 -54.79 -94.25 -18.09
N ASN A 614 -53.83 -94.37 -19.02
CA ASN A 614 -53.59 -95.62 -19.74
C ASN A 614 -53.00 -96.71 -18.83
N THR A 615 -52.14 -96.36 -17.88
CA THR A 615 -51.62 -97.32 -16.88
C THR A 615 -52.73 -97.90 -16.01
N GLU A 616 -53.71 -97.08 -15.58
CA GLU A 616 -54.82 -97.58 -14.76
C GLU A 616 -55.75 -98.53 -15.54
N ARG A 617 -55.94 -98.29 -16.84
CA ARG A 617 -56.65 -99.23 -17.73
C ARG A 617 -55.93 -100.58 -17.88
N MET A 618 -54.59 -100.61 -17.93
CA MET A 618 -53.86 -101.88 -17.98
C MET A 618 -54.09 -102.73 -16.72
N LYS A 619 -54.10 -102.12 -15.52
CA LYS A 619 -54.36 -102.85 -14.27
C LYS A 619 -55.72 -103.56 -14.25
N GLN A 620 -56.74 -102.97 -14.86
CA GLN A 620 -58.06 -103.59 -14.96
C GLN A 620 -58.00 -104.88 -15.81
N ILE A 621 -57.32 -104.82 -16.97
CA ILE A 621 -57.07 -105.97 -17.84
C ILE A 621 -56.23 -107.04 -17.13
N GLU A 622 -55.21 -106.67 -16.34
CA GLU A 622 -54.45 -107.61 -15.51
C GLU A 622 -55.32 -108.34 -14.47
N THR A 623 -56.31 -107.66 -13.87
CA THR A 623 -57.22 -108.30 -12.92
C THR A 623 -58.20 -109.28 -13.58
N GLU A 624 -58.66 -108.98 -14.80
CA GLU A 624 -59.53 -109.88 -15.58
C GLU A 624 -58.77 -111.14 -16.03
N LEU A 625 -57.52 -111.01 -16.46
CA LEU A 625 -56.66 -112.15 -16.83
C LEU A 625 -56.43 -113.10 -15.65
N ARG A 626 -56.21 -112.59 -14.44
CA ARG A 626 -56.05 -113.42 -13.23
C ARG A 626 -57.33 -114.20 -12.87
N GLN A 627 -58.51 -113.67 -13.19
CA GLN A 627 -59.77 -114.41 -12.99
C GLN A 627 -59.92 -115.54 -14.02
N MET A 628 -59.54 -115.33 -15.28
CA MET A 628 -59.51 -116.40 -16.29
C MET A 628 -58.51 -117.53 -15.94
N GLU A 629 -57.35 -117.19 -15.39
CA GLU A 629 -56.34 -118.17 -14.93
C GLU A 629 -56.91 -119.16 -13.89
N ILE A 630 -57.63 -118.64 -12.88
CA ILE A 630 -58.26 -119.45 -11.83
C ILE A 630 -59.33 -120.39 -12.39
N ILE A 631 -60.12 -119.94 -13.38
CA ILE A 631 -61.15 -120.75 -14.03
C ILE A 631 -60.52 -121.88 -14.87
N LYS A 632 -59.43 -121.58 -15.59
CA LYS A 632 -58.63 -122.55 -16.34
C LYS A 632 -58.12 -123.68 -15.43
N ASP A 633 -57.55 -123.36 -14.29
CA ASP A 633 -56.94 -124.36 -13.40
C ASP A 633 -58.00 -125.26 -12.73
N GLN A 634 -59.17 -124.71 -12.38
CA GLN A 634 -60.32 -125.50 -11.92
C GLN A 634 -60.82 -126.49 -13.00
N TYR A 635 -60.80 -126.09 -14.27
CA TYR A 635 -61.19 -126.93 -15.38
C TYR A 635 -60.19 -128.07 -15.63
N GLN A 636 -58.88 -127.77 -15.55
CA GLN A 636 -57.81 -128.77 -15.68
C GLN A 636 -57.90 -129.86 -14.59
N LYS A 637 -58.19 -129.48 -13.34
CA LYS A 637 -58.34 -130.45 -12.24
C LYS A 637 -59.45 -131.48 -12.50
N LYS A 638 -60.64 -131.04 -12.92
CA LYS A 638 -61.75 -131.95 -13.27
C LYS A 638 -61.41 -132.88 -14.43
N ASN A 639 -60.69 -132.38 -15.43
CA ASN A 639 -60.28 -133.16 -16.59
C ASN A 639 -59.29 -134.29 -16.20
N TYR A 640 -58.37 -134.02 -15.26
CA TYR A 640 -57.48 -135.03 -14.68
C TYR A 640 -58.24 -136.12 -13.91
N GLU A 641 -59.22 -135.74 -13.09
CA GLU A 641 -60.10 -136.68 -12.36
C GLU A 641 -60.94 -137.56 -13.31
N GLN A 642 -61.42 -136.99 -14.42
CA GLN A 642 -62.12 -137.73 -15.49
C GLN A 642 -61.18 -138.70 -16.22
N SER A 643 -59.94 -138.29 -16.53
CA SER A 643 -58.93 -139.12 -17.18
C SER A 643 -58.58 -140.36 -16.33
N LEU A 644 -58.47 -140.23 -15.02
CA LEU A 644 -58.25 -141.34 -14.08
C LEU A 644 -59.40 -142.36 -14.07
N SER A 645 -60.64 -141.93 -14.31
CA SER A 645 -61.79 -142.82 -14.45
C SER A 645 -61.73 -143.59 -15.78
N ILE A 646 -61.43 -142.90 -16.88
CA ILE A 646 -61.26 -143.50 -18.21
C ILE A 646 -60.11 -144.52 -18.21
N GLN A 647 -59.02 -144.27 -17.50
CA GLN A 647 -57.89 -145.19 -17.39
C GLN A 647 -58.28 -146.55 -16.78
N LYS A 648 -59.22 -146.58 -15.81
CA LYS A 648 -59.77 -147.84 -15.28
C LYS A 648 -60.61 -148.57 -16.32
N PHE A 649 -61.53 -147.87 -16.98
CA PHE A 649 -62.39 -148.44 -18.02
C PHE A 649 -61.59 -149.04 -19.20
N VAL A 650 -60.49 -148.39 -19.61
CA VAL A 650 -59.56 -148.92 -20.63
C VAL A 650 -58.92 -150.23 -20.18
N SER A 651 -58.55 -150.37 -18.90
CA SER A 651 -57.93 -151.61 -18.39
C SER A 651 -58.88 -152.82 -18.46
N GLU A 652 -60.16 -152.62 -18.17
CA GLU A 652 -61.20 -153.66 -18.31
C GLU A 652 -61.43 -154.01 -19.78
N MET A 653 -61.50 -153.00 -20.66
CA MET A 653 -61.64 -153.20 -22.11
C MET A 653 -60.49 -154.02 -22.71
N THR A 654 -59.25 -153.83 -22.24
CA THR A 654 -58.09 -154.63 -22.72
C THR A 654 -58.12 -156.11 -22.31
N ASN A 655 -59.00 -156.54 -21.39
CA ASN A 655 -59.19 -157.96 -21.09
C ASN A 655 -60.27 -158.59 -21.98
N LEU A 656 -61.43 -157.93 -22.14
CA LEU A 656 -62.44 -158.32 -23.15
C LEU A 656 -61.84 -158.43 -24.57
N GLN A 657 -60.91 -157.53 -24.91
CA GLN A 657 -60.22 -157.54 -26.20
C GLN A 657 -59.34 -158.79 -26.42
N LYS A 658 -58.81 -159.42 -25.36
CA LYS A 658 -58.01 -160.66 -25.46
C LYS A 658 -58.88 -161.88 -25.74
N GLU A 659 -60.03 -161.98 -25.07
CA GLU A 659 -60.99 -163.07 -25.29
C GLU A 659 -61.54 -163.05 -26.71
N MET A 660 -61.89 -161.86 -27.21
CA MET A 660 -62.38 -161.69 -28.59
C MET A 660 -61.31 -162.02 -29.65
N GLN A 661 -60.02 -161.81 -29.36
CA GLN A 661 -58.91 -162.21 -30.25
C GLN A 661 -58.69 -163.73 -30.31
N LEU A 662 -58.95 -164.46 -29.22
CA LEU A 662 -58.89 -165.93 -29.22
C LEU A 662 -60.00 -166.54 -30.08
N LEU A 663 -61.23 -166.00 -29.97
CA LEU A 663 -62.38 -166.43 -30.77
C LEU A 663 -62.14 -166.22 -32.27
N ALA A 664 -61.59 -165.07 -32.66
CA ALA A 664 -61.29 -164.74 -34.05
C ALA A 664 -60.24 -165.67 -34.69
N LYS A 665 -59.21 -166.10 -33.95
CA LYS A 665 -58.21 -167.07 -34.45
C LYS A 665 -58.82 -168.43 -34.73
N SER A 666 -59.67 -168.93 -33.84
CA SER A 666 -60.38 -170.21 -34.01
C SER A 666 -61.22 -170.24 -35.30
N GLN A 667 -61.90 -169.13 -35.61
CA GLN A 667 -62.74 -169.01 -36.80
C GLN A 667 -61.94 -168.95 -38.11
N TYR A 668 -60.76 -168.33 -38.11
CA TYR A 668 -59.87 -168.28 -39.27
C TYR A 668 -59.29 -169.67 -39.60
N ASP A 669 -58.85 -170.40 -38.58
CA ASP A 669 -58.31 -171.76 -38.69
C ASP A 669 -59.31 -172.75 -39.28
N LEU A 670 -60.60 -172.68 -38.90
CA LEU A 670 -61.66 -173.50 -39.49
C LEU A 670 -61.85 -173.20 -40.99
N SER A 671 -61.86 -171.92 -41.35
CA SER A 671 -62.03 -171.47 -42.74
C SER A 671 -60.88 -171.94 -43.64
N ALA A 672 -59.63 -171.83 -43.15
CA ALA A 672 -58.45 -172.30 -43.85
C ALA A 672 -58.45 -173.84 -44.05
N ARG A 673 -58.85 -174.59 -43.01
CA ARG A 673 -58.97 -176.07 -43.08
C ARG A 673 -60.03 -176.50 -44.08
N ASN A 674 -61.24 -175.93 -44.05
CA ASN A 674 -62.29 -176.23 -45.02
C ASN A 674 -61.84 -175.96 -46.46
N LYS A 675 -61.19 -174.83 -46.74
CA LYS A 675 -60.67 -174.49 -48.08
C LYS A 675 -59.63 -175.50 -48.59
N GLN A 676 -58.78 -176.00 -47.68
CA GLN A 676 -57.79 -177.04 -47.98
C GLN A 676 -58.44 -178.43 -48.14
N GLN A 677 -59.58 -178.66 -47.50
CA GLN A 677 -60.37 -179.88 -47.56
C GLN A 677 -61.18 -179.96 -48.87
N GLU A 678 -61.74 -178.86 -49.36
CA GLU A 678 -62.34 -178.73 -50.71
C GLU A 678 -61.33 -179.11 -51.81
N LEU A 679 -60.14 -178.51 -51.80
CA LEU A 679 -59.07 -178.81 -52.77
C LEU A 679 -58.56 -180.26 -52.69
N ARG A 680 -58.56 -180.86 -51.48
CA ARG A 680 -58.25 -182.29 -51.31
C ARG A 680 -59.36 -183.18 -51.85
N LEU A 681 -60.62 -182.82 -51.67
CA LEU A 681 -61.75 -183.54 -52.25
C LEU A 681 -61.72 -183.49 -53.78
N GLU A 682 -61.46 -182.34 -54.41
CA GLU A 682 -61.30 -182.29 -55.88
C GLU A 682 -60.12 -183.14 -56.40
N ALA A 683 -59.01 -183.19 -55.65
CA ALA A 683 -57.90 -184.09 -55.95
C ALA A 683 -58.29 -185.56 -55.77
N GLU A 684 -59.09 -185.88 -54.75
CA GLU A 684 -59.60 -187.22 -54.50
C GLU A 684 -60.60 -187.67 -55.56
N TRP A 685 -61.53 -186.80 -56.00
CA TRP A 685 -62.47 -187.08 -57.09
C TRP A 685 -61.76 -187.39 -58.41
N LYS A 686 -60.69 -186.66 -58.74
CA LYS A 686 -59.83 -186.99 -59.90
C LYS A 686 -59.11 -188.33 -59.69
N ARG A 687 -58.61 -188.61 -58.48
CA ARG A 687 -57.87 -189.85 -58.19
C ARG A 687 -58.77 -191.08 -58.10
N ARG A 688 -60.03 -190.94 -57.68
CA ARG A 688 -61.06 -191.99 -57.74
C ARG A 688 -61.41 -192.37 -59.19
N ARG A 689 -61.53 -191.39 -60.10
CA ARG A 689 -61.72 -191.68 -61.53
C ARG A 689 -60.53 -192.36 -62.20
N GLU A 690 -59.31 -192.06 -61.75
CA GLU A 690 -58.10 -192.76 -62.17
C GLU A 690 -57.99 -194.18 -61.55
N LEU A 691 -58.49 -194.37 -60.33
CA LEU A 691 -58.61 -195.68 -59.68
C LEU A 691 -59.64 -196.56 -60.40
N GLU A 692 -60.85 -196.08 -60.70
CA GLU A 692 -61.92 -196.88 -61.34
C GLU A 692 -61.46 -197.51 -62.66
N ARG A 693 -60.82 -196.72 -63.55
CA ARG A 693 -60.29 -197.24 -64.82
C ARG A 693 -59.16 -198.26 -64.59
N ARG A 694 -58.24 -197.99 -63.66
CA ARG A 694 -57.15 -198.94 -63.33
C ARG A 694 -57.66 -200.20 -62.63
N CYS A 695 -58.76 -200.13 -61.86
CA CYS A 695 -59.40 -201.31 -61.29
C CYS A 695 -60.03 -202.18 -62.38
N GLN A 696 -60.66 -201.60 -63.40
CA GLN A 696 -61.15 -202.36 -64.56
C GLN A 696 -60.01 -203.06 -65.29
N GLU A 697 -58.96 -202.32 -65.66
CA GLU A 697 -57.73 -202.86 -66.30
C GLU A 697 -57.11 -203.99 -65.44
N LEU A 698 -56.96 -203.77 -64.12
CA LEU A 698 -56.34 -204.76 -63.22
C LEU A 698 -57.24 -205.96 -62.93
N GLU A 699 -58.57 -205.82 -62.84
CA GLU A 699 -59.49 -206.96 -62.67
C GLU A 699 -59.45 -207.92 -63.87
N GLU A 700 -59.14 -207.43 -65.06
CA GLU A 700 -58.88 -208.27 -66.23
C GLU A 700 -57.54 -209.02 -66.08
N THR A 701 -56.48 -208.32 -65.65
CA THR A 701 -55.19 -208.99 -65.36
C THR A 701 -55.30 -209.99 -64.21
N ILE A 702 -56.13 -209.74 -63.19
CA ILE A 702 -56.37 -210.67 -62.06
C ILE A 702 -57.17 -211.89 -62.54
N ARG A 703 -58.12 -211.72 -63.47
CA ARG A 703 -58.80 -212.84 -64.16
C ARG A 703 -57.82 -213.71 -64.96
N HIS A 704 -56.82 -213.11 -65.61
CA HIS A 704 -55.77 -213.85 -66.31
C HIS A 704 -54.76 -214.50 -65.33
N LEU A 705 -54.30 -213.76 -64.32
CA LEU A 705 -53.27 -214.22 -63.38
C LEU A 705 -53.78 -215.26 -62.39
N LYS A 706 -55.07 -215.28 -62.03
CA LYS A 706 -55.64 -216.45 -61.32
C LYS A 706 -55.51 -217.73 -62.14
N LYS A 707 -55.96 -217.71 -63.40
CA LYS A 707 -55.83 -218.84 -64.33
C LYS A 707 -54.37 -219.27 -64.53
N CYS A 708 -53.43 -218.33 -64.57
CA CYS A 708 -52.00 -218.64 -64.66
C CYS A 708 -51.41 -219.18 -63.35
N LYS A 709 -51.78 -218.63 -62.18
CA LYS A 709 -51.17 -219.01 -60.90
C LYS A 709 -51.75 -220.30 -60.32
N GLU A 710 -53.03 -220.60 -60.54
CA GLU A 710 -53.64 -221.91 -60.25
C GLU A 710 -52.93 -223.02 -61.04
N ALA A 711 -52.54 -222.76 -62.30
CA ALA A 711 -51.72 -223.66 -63.10
C ALA A 711 -50.27 -223.83 -62.57
N THR A 712 -49.65 -222.80 -61.98
CA THR A 712 -48.32 -222.94 -61.35
C THR A 712 -48.37 -223.54 -59.95
N GLU A 713 -49.46 -223.35 -59.20
CA GLU A 713 -49.59 -223.87 -57.85
C GLU A 713 -49.78 -225.40 -57.85
N ASN A 714 -50.40 -225.94 -58.90
CA ASN A 714 -50.40 -227.38 -59.16
C ASN A 714 -48.97 -227.88 -59.47
N LYS A 715 -48.23 -227.19 -60.36
CA LYS A 715 -46.84 -227.54 -60.70
C LYS A 715 -45.84 -227.42 -59.54
N LEU A 716 -46.07 -226.55 -58.57
CA LEU A 716 -45.20 -226.44 -57.38
C LEU A 716 -45.60 -227.41 -56.25
N LYS A 717 -46.84 -227.93 -56.26
CA LYS A 717 -47.20 -229.10 -55.44
C LYS A 717 -46.59 -230.39 -56.02
N GLU A 718 -46.53 -230.51 -57.34
CA GLU A 718 -45.71 -231.53 -58.04
C GLU A 718 -44.23 -231.40 -57.64
N ALA A 719 -43.63 -230.21 -57.74
CA ALA A 719 -42.24 -229.98 -57.33
C ALA A 719 -41.96 -230.17 -55.82
N SER A 720 -42.96 -229.96 -54.94
CA SER A 720 -42.86 -230.27 -53.51
C SER A 720 -42.70 -231.76 -53.29
N VAL A 721 -43.54 -232.57 -53.94
CA VAL A 721 -43.46 -234.04 -53.89
C VAL A 721 -42.15 -234.51 -54.55
N GLU A 722 -41.71 -233.91 -55.66
CA GLU A 722 -40.41 -234.23 -56.25
C GLU A 722 -39.23 -233.84 -55.36
N SER A 723 -39.30 -232.77 -54.56
CA SER A 723 -38.20 -232.38 -53.65
C SER A 723 -38.17 -233.22 -52.37
N GLU A 724 -39.32 -233.67 -51.87
CA GLU A 724 -39.38 -234.71 -50.83
C GLU A 724 -38.89 -236.06 -51.40
N GLN A 725 -39.20 -236.37 -52.66
CA GLN A 725 -38.63 -237.51 -53.37
C GLN A 725 -37.12 -237.32 -53.65
N ILE A 726 -36.60 -236.11 -53.81
CA ILE A 726 -35.15 -235.86 -53.89
C ILE A 726 -34.50 -235.99 -52.52
N THR A 727 -35.18 -235.62 -51.43
CA THR A 727 -34.71 -235.89 -50.06
C THR A 727 -34.65 -237.39 -49.81
N ALA A 728 -35.71 -238.12 -50.17
CA ALA A 728 -35.76 -239.57 -50.13
C ALA A 728 -34.69 -240.21 -51.03
N ASN A 729 -34.51 -239.74 -52.27
CA ASN A 729 -33.47 -240.20 -53.20
C ASN A 729 -32.06 -239.68 -52.82
N LEU A 730 -31.97 -238.78 -51.84
CA LEU A 730 -30.73 -238.33 -51.18
C LEU A 730 -30.46 -239.02 -49.82
N GLU A 731 -31.40 -239.82 -49.35
CA GLU A 731 -31.23 -240.74 -48.24
C GLU A 731 -31.13 -242.20 -48.70
N GLU A 732 -31.83 -242.53 -49.78
CA GLU A 732 -31.35 -243.40 -50.85
C GLU A 732 -30.22 -242.71 -51.67
N ALA A 733 -29.66 -241.59 -51.19
CA ALA A 733 -28.25 -241.20 -51.34
C ALA A 733 -27.33 -241.49 -50.13
N GLN A 734 -27.79 -242.20 -49.13
CA GLN A 734 -26.93 -242.90 -48.19
C GLN A 734 -27.02 -244.40 -48.48
N ARG A 735 -28.20 -244.83 -48.93
CA ARG A 735 -28.65 -246.21 -49.10
C ARG A 735 -28.91 -246.61 -50.56
N TRP A 736 -28.73 -245.67 -51.50
CA TRP A 736 -28.17 -245.86 -52.86
C TRP A 736 -27.15 -244.74 -53.27
N PHE A 737 -26.80 -243.70 -52.47
CA PHE A 737 -25.79 -242.60 -52.74
C PHE A 737 -25.92 -241.53 -54.05
N ASN A 738 -26.38 -240.04 -54.18
CA ASN A 738 -27.03 -238.69 -55.15
C ASN A 738 -27.15 -236.81 -55.07
N CYS A 739 -28.08 -235.66 -55.59
CA CYS A 739 -28.21 -233.88 -55.63
C CYS A 739 -29.47 -232.54 -56.02
N ARG A 740 -29.52 -230.98 -56.19
CA ARG A 740 -30.55 -229.60 -56.76
C ARG A 740 -30.74 -227.75 -56.50
N LEU A 741 -31.50 -226.54 -57.15
CA LEU A 741 -31.65 -224.73 -57.11
C LEU A 741 -32.79 -223.35 -57.72
N ASP A 742 -32.90 -221.81 -57.49
CA ASP A 742 -33.36 -220.15 -58.07
C ASP A 742 -34.65 -218.78 -58.20
N GLY A 743 -34.65 -217.23 -58.42
CA GLY A 743 -35.66 -215.82 -58.92
C GLY A 743 -36.03 -214.00 -58.57
N LEU A 744 -36.58 -212.74 -59.32
CA LEU A 744 -37.16 -211.05 -59.02
C LEU A 744 -37.63 -209.47 -59.95
N GLN A 745 -38.42 -208.14 -59.69
CA GLN A 745 -38.59 -206.41 -60.24
C GLN A 745 -39.85 -205.01 -60.45
N LEU A 746 -39.85 -203.45 -60.58
CA LEU A 746 -40.84 -202.06 -61.21
C LEU A 746 -41.22 -200.23 -60.87
N GLU A 747 -41.89 -199.02 -61.59
CA GLU A 747 -42.39 -197.28 -61.37
C GLU A 747 -43.52 -196.03 -62.22
N LEU A 748 -44.00 -194.56 -62.49
CA LEU A 748 -44.01 -192.76 -62.60
C LEU A 748 -45.27 -191.37 -62.77
N THR A 749 -45.28 -189.82 -63.05
CA THR A 749 -46.40 -188.39 -63.11
C THR A 749 -46.47 -186.64 -63.81
N LYS A 750 -47.48 -185.44 -63.89
CA LYS A 750 -47.66 -183.70 -64.44
C LYS A 750 -48.94 -182.31 -64.51
N ASN A 751 -49.06 -180.82 -65.00
CA ASN A 751 -50.24 -179.46 -65.15
C ASN A 751 -50.32 -177.59 -65.53
N ARG A 752 -51.37 -176.47 -65.89
CA ARG A 752 -51.55 -174.68 -66.17
C ARG A 752 -52.89 -173.37 -66.44
N LEU A 753 -52.98 -171.86 -66.84
CA LEU A 753 -54.11 -170.44 -66.92
C LEU A 753 -54.19 -168.75 -67.77
N GLN A 754 -54.91 -167.36 -68.01
CA GLN A 754 -56.12 -166.01 -67.94
C GLN A 754 -56.44 -164.36 -68.82
N ARG A 755 -57.41 -163.11 -68.75
CA ARG A 755 -57.77 -161.52 -69.54
C ARG A 755 -59.00 -160.09 -69.48
N GLU A 756 -59.32 -158.78 -70.28
CA GLU A 756 -60.21 -157.21 -70.15
C GLU A 756 -60.96 -155.83 -71.23
N ASP A 757 -61.68 -154.44 -71.02
CA ASP A 757 -62.38 -152.92 -71.79
C ASP A 757 -63.83 -151.64 -71.75
N ARG A 758 -64.37 -150.40 -72.57
CA ARG A 758 -65.44 -148.92 -72.45
C ARG A 758 -66.54 -147.76 -73.52
N TRP A 759 -67.30 -146.38 -73.36
CA TRP A 759 -68.42 -145.12 -74.03
C TRP A 759 -69.88 -145.28 -74.87
N ARG A 760 -70.26 -144.96 -76.20
CA ARG A 760 -71.73 -144.77 -76.79
C ARG A 760 -72.06 -144.84 -78.41
N GLU A 761 -73.22 -144.71 -79.23
CA GLU A 761 -74.80 -144.64 -79.31
C GLU A 761 -75.61 -144.70 -80.76
N LYS A 762 -77.00 -144.49 -80.90
CA LYS A 762 -78.19 -144.31 -81.95
C LYS A 762 -78.65 -145.14 -83.27
N ASP A 763 -79.93 -145.65 -83.29
CA ASP A 763 -81.03 -145.99 -84.33
C ASP A 763 -81.13 -147.22 -85.37
N GLN A 764 -82.02 -148.23 -85.09
CA GLN A 764 -82.89 -149.15 -85.97
C GLN A 764 -82.34 -150.31 -86.90
N ASP A 765 -83.07 -151.32 -87.52
CA ASP A 765 -84.32 -152.18 -87.35
C ASP A 765 -84.28 -153.46 -88.32
N LYS A 766 -85.24 -154.20 -89.01
CA LYS A 766 -86.73 -154.27 -89.33
C LYS A 766 -87.21 -155.63 -90.04
N ARG A 767 -88.52 -156.05 -89.93
CA ARG A 767 -89.43 -157.08 -90.63
C ARG A 767 -89.20 -158.66 -90.81
N HIS A 768 -90.22 -159.45 -90.38
CA HIS A 768 -90.89 -160.71 -90.92
C HIS A 768 -90.65 -162.22 -90.45
N ASN A 769 -91.78 -162.87 -90.01
CA ASN A 769 -92.37 -164.26 -90.00
C ASN A 769 -91.66 -165.62 -89.68
N GLY A 770 -92.32 -166.48 -88.83
CA GLY A 770 -92.46 -167.96 -89.05
C GLY A 770 -92.44 -168.97 -87.84
N VAL A 771 -93.60 -169.62 -87.50
CA VAL A 771 -93.81 -170.96 -86.81
C VAL A 771 -93.18 -171.21 -85.39
N SER A 772 -93.67 -172.06 -84.45
CA SER A 772 -94.99 -172.32 -83.81
C SER A 772 -94.74 -173.08 -82.46
N ASN A 773 -95.41 -172.78 -81.33
CA ASN A 773 -95.08 -173.33 -79.99
C ASN A 773 -96.25 -173.30 -78.95
N GLN A 774 -96.16 -174.08 -77.86
CA GLN A 774 -97.13 -174.25 -76.74
C GLN A 774 -96.40 -174.61 -75.41
N SER A 775 -96.89 -174.42 -74.17
CA SER A 775 -98.04 -173.67 -73.58
C SER A 775 -97.85 -173.47 -72.03
N ALA A 776 -98.89 -173.04 -71.29
CA ALA A 776 -99.01 -172.80 -69.82
C ALA A 776 -98.24 -171.59 -69.23
N LEU A 777 -98.89 -170.50 -68.79
CA LEU A 777 -99.69 -170.28 -67.55
C LEU A 777 -98.83 -170.25 -66.27
N HIS A 778 -98.34 -169.12 -65.72
CA HIS A 778 -98.54 -167.67 -65.96
C HIS A 778 -99.93 -167.05 -65.69
N ARG A 779 -99.97 -166.11 -64.73
CA ARG A 779 -100.74 -164.83 -64.66
C ARG A 779 -100.51 -164.18 -63.27
N TRP A 780 -100.70 -162.88 -63.02
CA TRP A 780 -100.89 -161.68 -63.86
C TRP A 780 -100.64 -160.45 -62.94
N GLU A 781 -100.11 -159.30 -63.35
CA GLU A 781 -98.93 -158.96 -64.17
C GLU A 781 -98.58 -157.48 -63.85
N ASN A 782 -97.81 -156.65 -64.54
CA ASN A 782 -97.17 -156.60 -65.87
C ASN A 782 -95.67 -156.20 -65.63
N LYS A 783 -94.66 -156.31 -66.50
CA LYS A 783 -94.53 -156.12 -67.97
C LYS A 783 -94.83 -154.67 -68.39
N GLN A 784 -94.28 -154.11 -69.46
CA GLN A 784 -93.39 -154.62 -70.53
C GLN A 784 -91.91 -154.78 -70.03
N ASN A 785 -90.95 -155.44 -70.68
CA ASN A 785 -90.60 -155.73 -72.10
C ASN A 785 -90.05 -154.50 -72.88
N LEU A 786 -89.03 -154.60 -73.75
CA LEU A 786 -88.10 -155.71 -74.09
C LEU A 786 -86.79 -155.17 -74.74
N ARG A 787 -85.82 -156.09 -74.93
CA ARG A 787 -84.59 -156.02 -75.78
C ARG A 787 -84.78 -155.31 -77.14
N LEU A 788 -83.77 -154.82 -77.89
CA LEU A 788 -82.40 -155.30 -78.23
C LEU A 788 -81.48 -154.07 -78.54
N VAL A 789 -80.14 -153.96 -78.38
CA VAL A 789 -78.95 -154.86 -78.54
C VAL A 789 -78.64 -155.23 -80.00
N PRO A 790 -77.51 -154.85 -80.65
CA PRO A 790 -76.10 -154.79 -80.16
C PRO A 790 -75.37 -153.47 -80.55
N LYS A 791 -74.05 -153.24 -80.48
CA LYS A 791 -72.79 -154.00 -80.24
C LYS A 791 -71.92 -153.21 -79.24
N LYS A 792 -71.47 -153.73 -78.09
CA LYS A 792 -70.29 -154.62 -77.81
C LYS A 792 -68.88 -153.98 -78.01
N CYS A 793 -67.88 -154.09 -77.12
CA CYS A 793 -67.86 -154.36 -75.65
C CYS A 793 -66.43 -154.34 -75.01
N HIS A 794 -66.25 -153.67 -73.86
CA HIS A 794 -65.86 -154.21 -72.51
C HIS A 794 -64.58 -154.98 -72.20
N SER A 795 -64.25 -155.33 -70.91
CA SER A 795 -64.53 -154.84 -69.50
C SER A 795 -63.32 -155.15 -68.56
N GLU A 796 -62.87 -154.45 -67.48
CA GLU A 796 -63.58 -154.23 -66.19
C GLU A 796 -62.84 -153.50 -65.00
N LEU A 797 -61.55 -153.75 -64.64
CA LEU A 797 -61.02 -153.56 -63.24
C LEU A 797 -60.85 -152.09 -62.74
N LYS A 798 -60.90 -151.76 -61.43
CA LYS A 798 -61.78 -152.19 -60.31
C LYS A 798 -61.63 -151.26 -59.07
N ARG A 799 -62.48 -151.47 -58.05
CA ARG A 799 -62.64 -150.70 -56.78
C ARG A 799 -61.43 -150.87 -55.82
N LYS A 800 -61.06 -149.94 -54.93
CA LYS A 800 -61.82 -149.10 -53.95
C LYS A 800 -62.40 -149.89 -52.77
#